data_AF-A0A7W2R3U5-F1
#
_entry.id   AF-A0A7W2R3U5-F1
#
_cell.length_a   1.000
_cell.length_b   1.000
_cell.length_c   1.000
_cell.angle_alpha   90.00
_cell.angle_beta   90.00
_cell.angle_gamma   90.00
#
_symmetry.space_group_name_H-M   'P 1'
#
loop_
_entity.id
_entity.type
_entity.pdbx_description
1 polymer ?
#
loop_
_entity_poly.entity_id
_entity_poly.type
_entity_poly.pdbx_seq_one_letter_code
_entity_poly.pdbx_strand_id
1 'polypeptide(L)'
;MKTISKYRQILTMSWMLLFSLALSSQTIKVACVGNSVTYGAGIEEREEHSYPAQLQQLLGSNYEVENFGFSGATMLKNGHKPYWEKEVFKASQNFAPNIVIIHLGLNDQGNNNWPKHKDEFEQDYLDMISVYKNLPTKPKVIICKMTPTFSGHHWFEEGMRESFKEIQSKIETIAAKASVDLINLHEPLYRFPEYFPDNLHPTKEGAQIIANKVFSAITGDYGDLKLPLLYGENMVLQRNETISFNGTANYDDTVTIQFNQETKRVKADFNGHWNVDFPSMKAGGPYPLKFSTSTKSHNIEKVYIGEVWLASGQSNMDFMVRDMESATTVLKDSLNDQVFLFSMDGKTLSGEKFSEADLKNCNAADYFDSSGWTTSNTKDLEKFSAVAYAFAYSLQKKLNVPVGIICNAIGGSPTQSWISREAMEQQHETIDLLNDTRLNPMVDVWVANRIERNMEDHSKTKIKARHPYQPTILFDAGILPIRDYTIKGVIWYQGESNADQIEMHSKLFKMLVNDWRHHFKNEELPFYYVQLSSLNRSTWGSFRDSQRRLLSIPNTGMAVSYDVGNETDVHPRKKWIVGRRLSKIALHNDYGFNIGYSGPLLDFVNVMDNTLEIHFKHGEGLKTFNNASVQDIFIANDHKQFVPAQTKIVNGILQVWSPEIENPRYVKYGYRPFSDGNLINSYGLPAPTFSNSM
;
A
#
# COMPACT_ATOMS: atom_id res chain seq x y z
N MET A 1 -26.77 59.54 -73.84
CA MET A 1 -28.09 59.65 -73.20
C MET A 1 -27.97 59.03 -71.80
N LYS A 2 -27.76 59.85 -70.77
CA LYS A 2 -28.77 60.25 -69.77
C LYS A 2 -29.42 59.07 -69.02
N THR A 3 -28.94 58.88 -67.78
CA THR A 3 -29.68 58.57 -66.53
C THR A 3 -30.70 57.43 -66.49
N ILE A 4 -30.40 56.41 -65.67
CA ILE A 4 -31.23 55.79 -64.61
C ILE A 4 -30.24 54.94 -63.77
N SER A 5 -29.74 55.43 -62.64
CA SER A 5 -30.37 55.48 -61.32
C SER A 5 -30.32 54.15 -60.56
N LYS A 6 -29.34 54.06 -59.66
CA LYS A 6 -29.50 53.69 -58.23
C LYS A 6 -30.44 52.52 -57.89
N TYR A 7 -30.18 51.28 -58.32
CA TYR A 7 -30.77 50.09 -57.65
C TYR A 7 -29.89 48.83 -57.78
N ARG A 8 -28.56 48.96 -57.63
CA ARG A 8 -27.66 47.80 -57.72
C ARG A 8 -26.52 47.74 -56.69
N GLN A 9 -26.61 48.53 -55.62
CA GLN A 9 -25.66 48.52 -54.50
C GLN A 9 -26.31 48.33 -53.12
N ILE A 10 -27.61 48.01 -53.05
CA ILE A 10 -28.29 47.71 -51.79
C ILE A 10 -28.71 46.23 -51.69
N LEU A 11 -28.65 45.44 -52.77
CA LEU A 11 -29.07 44.03 -52.73
C LEU A 11 -27.95 42.99 -52.58
N THR A 12 -26.67 43.39 -52.63
CA THR A 12 -25.53 42.47 -52.37
C THR A 12 -24.90 42.67 -50.99
N MET A 13 -25.39 43.63 -50.20
CA MET A 13 -24.92 43.93 -48.84
C MET A 13 -25.97 43.60 -47.75
N SER A 14 -26.98 42.77 -48.08
CA SER A 14 -27.95 42.24 -47.10
C SER A 14 -28.10 40.72 -47.18
N TRP A 15 -27.21 40.03 -47.90
CA TRP A 15 -27.08 38.56 -47.89
C TRP A 15 -25.75 38.07 -47.31
N MET A 16 -24.89 38.98 -46.83
CA MET A 16 -23.66 38.68 -46.07
C MET A 16 -23.70 39.20 -44.62
N LEU A 17 -24.89 39.53 -44.11
CA LEU A 17 -25.11 40.03 -42.74
C LEU A 17 -26.11 39.18 -41.95
N LEU A 18 -26.43 37.97 -42.43
CA LEU A 18 -27.33 37.01 -41.77
C LEU A 18 -26.69 35.63 -41.50
N PHE A 19 -25.37 35.50 -41.67
CA PHE A 19 -24.65 34.26 -41.31
C PHE A 19 -23.36 34.54 -40.52
N SER A 20 -23.43 35.51 -39.62
CA SER A 20 -22.59 35.55 -38.43
C SER A 20 -23.52 35.55 -37.21
N LEU A 21 -24.41 34.57 -37.13
CA LEU A 21 -24.78 34.05 -35.82
C LEU A 21 -23.46 33.56 -35.25
N ALA A 22 -22.84 34.40 -34.42
CA ALA A 22 -21.87 33.92 -33.47
C ALA A 22 -22.56 32.75 -32.77
N LEU A 23 -22.13 31.53 -33.07
CA LEU A 23 -22.29 30.40 -32.19
C LEU A 23 -21.52 30.77 -30.92
N SER A 24 -22.08 31.68 -30.11
CA SER A 24 -21.75 31.75 -28.71
C SER A 24 -22.24 30.42 -28.17
N SER A 25 -21.31 29.48 -28.02
CA SER A 25 -21.57 28.25 -27.27
C SER A 25 -22.26 28.68 -25.98
N GLN A 26 -23.47 28.18 -25.74
CA GLN A 26 -24.17 28.44 -24.49
C GLN A 26 -23.27 27.95 -23.35
N THR A 27 -22.90 28.84 -22.43
CA THR A 27 -22.05 28.52 -21.29
C THR A 27 -22.67 27.38 -20.49
N ILE A 28 -21.90 26.32 -20.23
CA ILE A 28 -22.38 25.15 -19.48
C ILE A 28 -22.33 25.47 -18.00
N LYS A 29 -23.48 25.49 -17.36
CA LYS A 29 -23.61 25.80 -15.93
C LYS A 29 -23.42 24.56 -15.06
N VAL A 30 -22.51 24.65 -14.10
CA VAL A 30 -22.18 23.58 -13.15
C VAL A 30 -22.51 24.02 -11.73
N ALA A 31 -23.51 23.40 -11.11
CA ALA A 31 -23.84 23.64 -9.70
C ALA A 31 -23.08 22.66 -8.80
N CYS A 32 -22.19 23.16 -7.95
CA CYS A 32 -21.55 22.37 -6.90
C CYS A 32 -22.39 22.43 -5.63
N VAL A 33 -23.18 21.39 -5.37
CA VAL A 33 -24.12 21.29 -4.25
C VAL A 33 -23.49 20.44 -3.16
N GLY A 34 -23.33 20.98 -1.95
CA GLY A 34 -22.73 20.18 -0.87
C GLY A 34 -22.63 20.87 0.47
N ASN A 35 -21.82 20.27 1.34
CA ASN A 35 -21.66 20.71 2.72
C ASN A 35 -20.45 21.66 2.91
N SER A 36 -19.80 21.61 4.07
CA SER A 36 -18.61 22.39 4.42
C SER A 36 -17.42 22.14 3.49
N VAL A 37 -17.28 20.94 2.93
CA VAL A 37 -16.20 20.65 1.97
C VAL A 37 -16.42 21.39 0.65
N THR A 38 -17.65 21.40 0.12
CA THR A 38 -18.01 22.22 -1.04
C THR A 38 -17.90 23.70 -0.74
N TYR A 39 -18.31 24.12 0.45
CA TYR A 39 -18.10 25.49 0.91
C TYR A 39 -16.60 25.84 1.03
N GLY A 40 -15.68 24.88 1.15
CA GLY A 40 -14.26 25.19 1.40
C GLY A 40 -14.02 25.74 2.81
N ALA A 41 -14.71 25.18 3.81
CA ALA A 41 -14.48 25.52 5.21
C ALA A 41 -13.02 25.21 5.59
N GLY A 42 -12.37 26.16 6.29
CA GLY A 42 -10.97 26.03 6.69
C GLY A 42 -9.94 26.36 5.60
N ILE A 43 -10.37 26.64 4.37
CA ILE A 43 -9.48 27.06 3.28
C ILE A 43 -9.35 28.60 3.28
N GLU A 44 -8.12 29.10 3.41
CA GLU A 44 -7.81 30.52 3.19
C GLU A 44 -8.16 30.92 1.75
N GLU A 45 -8.74 32.11 1.56
CA GLU A 45 -9.13 32.61 0.22
C GLU A 45 -10.00 31.61 -0.54
N ARG A 46 -11.02 31.04 0.12
CA ARG A 46 -11.88 29.98 -0.43
C ARG A 46 -12.50 30.30 -1.81
N GLU A 47 -12.70 31.57 -2.14
CA GLU A 47 -13.24 31.99 -3.44
C GLU A 47 -12.27 31.72 -4.60
N GLU A 48 -10.99 31.49 -4.29
CA GLU A 48 -9.95 31.06 -5.22
C GLU A 48 -9.52 29.61 -5.00
N HIS A 49 -9.61 29.11 -3.76
CA HIS A 49 -8.99 27.86 -3.34
C HIS A 49 -9.97 26.75 -2.92
N SER A 50 -11.27 26.99 -2.89
CA SER A 50 -12.25 25.89 -2.75
C SER A 50 -12.28 25.03 -4.02
N TYR A 51 -12.73 23.77 -3.90
CA TYR A 51 -12.76 22.90 -5.09
C TYR A 51 -13.64 23.45 -6.22
N PRO A 52 -14.81 24.12 -5.98
CA PRO A 52 -15.59 24.71 -7.07
C PRO A 52 -14.84 25.85 -7.77
N ALA A 53 -14.10 26.68 -7.03
CA ALA A 53 -13.28 27.75 -7.60
C ALA A 53 -12.13 27.20 -8.46
N GLN A 54 -11.42 26.19 -7.96
CA GLN A 54 -10.37 25.51 -8.72
C GLN A 54 -10.95 24.77 -9.94
N LEU A 55 -12.15 24.18 -9.81
CA LEU A 55 -12.85 23.56 -10.93
C LEU A 55 -13.21 24.56 -12.04
N GLN A 56 -13.64 25.78 -11.68
CA GLN A 56 -13.87 26.86 -12.66
C GLN A 56 -12.60 27.18 -13.45
N GLN A 57 -11.44 27.21 -12.79
CA GLN A 57 -10.15 27.46 -13.45
C GLN A 57 -9.80 26.34 -14.43
N LEU A 58 -10.03 25.08 -14.05
CA LEU A 58 -9.79 23.91 -14.90
C LEU A 58 -10.71 23.85 -16.13
N LEU A 59 -12.00 24.14 -15.94
CA LEU A 59 -13.01 24.08 -17.01
C LEU A 59 -12.94 25.27 -17.98
N GLY A 60 -12.43 26.42 -17.52
CA GLY A 60 -12.28 27.62 -18.33
C GLY A 60 -13.60 28.31 -18.68
N SER A 61 -13.54 29.26 -19.63
CA SER A 61 -14.64 30.21 -19.91
C SER A 61 -15.88 29.60 -20.58
N ASN A 62 -15.81 28.34 -21.03
CA ASN A 62 -16.97 27.64 -21.60
C ASN A 62 -17.95 27.17 -20.52
N TYR A 63 -17.53 27.21 -19.25
CA TYR A 63 -18.30 26.79 -18.10
C TYR A 63 -18.47 27.93 -17.11
N GLU A 64 -19.59 27.89 -16.40
CA GLU A 64 -19.89 28.74 -15.24
C GLU A 64 -20.14 27.81 -14.05
N VAL A 65 -19.18 27.74 -13.13
CA VAL A 65 -19.21 26.88 -11.95
C VAL A 65 -19.59 27.73 -10.75
N GLU A 66 -20.65 27.35 -10.05
CA GLU A 66 -21.11 28.07 -8.87
C GLU A 66 -21.08 27.19 -7.62
N ASN A 67 -20.64 27.79 -6.50
CA ASN A 67 -20.49 27.11 -5.22
C ASN A 67 -21.77 27.25 -4.38
N PHE A 68 -22.55 26.18 -4.28
CA PHE A 68 -23.73 26.08 -3.41
C PHE A 68 -23.45 25.27 -2.15
N GLY A 69 -22.21 25.29 -1.65
CA GLY A 69 -21.82 24.64 -0.40
C GLY A 69 -22.45 25.32 0.83
N PHE A 70 -22.88 24.52 1.81
CA PHE A 70 -23.35 25.03 3.10
C PHE A 70 -22.75 24.26 4.27
N SER A 71 -21.92 24.92 5.07
CA SER A 71 -21.20 24.28 6.16
C SER A 71 -22.12 23.58 7.18
N GLY A 72 -21.79 22.33 7.50
CA GLY A 72 -22.53 21.48 8.43
C GLY A 72 -23.84 20.88 7.88
N ALA A 73 -24.19 21.11 6.61
CA ALA A 73 -25.46 20.63 6.09
C ALA A 73 -25.54 19.10 5.96
N THR A 74 -26.71 18.54 6.28
CA THR A 74 -27.06 17.11 6.14
C THR A 74 -27.88 16.86 4.87
N MET A 75 -27.76 15.67 4.28
CA MET A 75 -28.70 15.18 3.26
C MET A 75 -30.06 14.86 3.88
N LEU A 76 -30.10 14.38 5.11
CA LEU A 76 -31.34 14.04 5.81
C LEU A 76 -32.24 15.27 5.99
N LYS A 77 -33.53 15.14 5.64
CA LYS A 77 -34.56 16.15 5.92
C LYS A 77 -34.80 16.34 7.41
N ASN A 78 -34.68 15.26 8.19
CA ASN A 78 -34.80 15.30 9.65
C ASN A 78 -33.43 15.30 10.35
N GLY A 79 -32.34 15.57 9.61
CA GLY A 79 -31.03 15.77 10.22
C GLY A 79 -30.97 17.07 11.03
N HIS A 80 -29.94 17.24 11.85
CA HIS A 80 -29.77 18.43 12.69
C HIS A 80 -29.61 19.74 11.90
N LYS A 81 -29.20 19.67 10.61
CA LYS A 81 -29.01 20.85 9.75
C LYS A 81 -29.35 20.53 8.28
N PRO A 82 -30.63 20.30 7.95
CA PRO A 82 -31.04 19.83 6.62
C PRO A 82 -30.64 20.81 5.52
N TYR A 83 -29.98 20.32 4.45
CA TYR A 83 -29.65 21.13 3.28
C TYR A 83 -30.92 21.65 2.57
N TRP A 84 -32.01 20.88 2.65
CA TRP A 84 -33.34 21.18 2.10
C TRP A 84 -33.91 22.54 2.46
N GLU A 85 -33.58 23.03 3.65
CA GLU A 85 -34.11 24.28 4.20
C GLU A 85 -33.22 25.49 3.90
N LYS A 86 -32.07 25.29 3.25
CA LYS A 86 -31.09 26.35 3.04
C LYS A 86 -31.38 27.11 1.76
N GLU A 87 -31.18 28.43 1.81
CA GLU A 87 -31.39 29.30 0.66
C GLU A 87 -30.54 28.88 -0.55
N VAL A 88 -29.33 28.36 -0.31
CA VAL A 88 -28.45 27.85 -1.36
C VAL A 88 -29.05 26.66 -2.13
N PHE A 89 -29.92 25.85 -1.52
CA PHE A 89 -30.59 24.77 -2.23
C PHE A 89 -31.55 25.33 -3.29
N LYS A 90 -32.33 26.37 -2.92
CA LYS A 90 -33.19 27.06 -3.88
C LYS A 90 -32.39 27.85 -4.92
N ALA A 91 -31.30 28.49 -4.51
CA ALA A 91 -30.42 29.22 -5.42
C ALA A 91 -29.80 28.30 -6.48
N SER A 92 -29.35 27.10 -6.09
CA SER A 92 -28.79 26.11 -7.01
C SER A 92 -29.76 25.63 -8.09
N GLN A 93 -31.07 25.60 -7.79
CA GLN A 93 -32.12 25.28 -8.75
C GLN A 93 -32.38 26.47 -9.69
N ASN A 94 -32.48 27.67 -9.11
CA ASN A 94 -32.70 28.92 -9.85
C ASN A 94 -31.54 29.25 -10.80
N PHE A 95 -30.33 28.78 -10.49
CA PHE A 95 -29.16 28.89 -11.34
C PHE A 95 -29.35 28.21 -12.71
N ALA A 96 -30.31 27.29 -12.81
CA ALA A 96 -30.66 26.52 -14.01
C ALA A 96 -29.44 25.76 -14.57
N PRO A 97 -28.83 24.86 -13.77
CA PRO A 97 -27.60 24.17 -14.15
C PRO A 97 -27.82 23.21 -15.33
N ASN A 98 -26.75 22.96 -16.07
CA ASN A 98 -26.62 21.86 -17.02
C ASN A 98 -26.00 20.62 -16.37
N ILE A 99 -25.18 20.81 -15.33
CA ILE A 99 -24.55 19.74 -14.55
C ILE A 99 -24.71 20.06 -13.07
N VAL A 100 -25.05 19.05 -12.26
CA VAL A 100 -25.13 19.17 -10.80
C VAL A 100 -24.22 18.12 -10.17
N ILE A 101 -23.32 18.58 -9.30
CA ILE A 101 -22.45 17.72 -8.48
C ILE A 101 -23.01 17.72 -7.05
N ILE A 102 -23.42 16.57 -6.53
CA ILE A 102 -23.97 16.44 -5.18
C ILE A 102 -22.94 15.78 -4.25
N HIS A 103 -22.42 16.56 -3.31
CA HIS A 103 -21.49 16.13 -2.26
C HIS A 103 -22.08 16.37 -0.86
N LEU A 104 -23.05 15.51 -0.50
CA LEU A 104 -23.73 15.49 0.79
C LEU A 104 -23.67 14.08 1.40
N GLY A 105 -23.84 13.96 2.72
CA GLY A 105 -23.66 12.73 3.49
C GLY A 105 -22.67 12.87 4.65
N LEU A 106 -21.66 13.73 4.51
CA LEU A 106 -20.55 13.80 5.48
C LEU A 106 -20.98 14.24 6.89
N ASN A 107 -22.00 15.09 7.01
CA ASN A 107 -22.52 15.47 8.33
C ASN A 107 -23.58 14.48 8.84
N ASP A 108 -24.14 13.66 7.96
CA ASP A 108 -25.14 12.65 8.28
C ASP A 108 -24.54 11.50 9.11
N GLN A 109 -23.23 11.24 9.00
CA GLN A 109 -22.51 10.22 9.77
C GLN A 109 -22.42 10.49 11.29
N GLY A 110 -22.74 11.73 11.71
CA GLY A 110 -22.63 12.12 13.12
C GLY A 110 -23.64 11.42 14.01
N ASN A 111 -23.28 11.21 15.29
CA ASN A 111 -24.09 10.51 16.30
C ASN A 111 -25.45 11.17 16.59
N ASN A 112 -25.58 12.46 16.26
CA ASN A 112 -26.84 13.20 16.36
C ASN A 112 -27.79 12.97 15.17
N ASN A 113 -27.35 12.30 14.10
CA ASN A 113 -28.14 12.05 12.89
C ASN A 113 -28.28 10.56 12.60
N TRP A 114 -27.17 9.88 12.28
CA TRP A 114 -27.20 8.54 11.67
C TRP A 114 -28.01 7.52 12.47
N PRO A 115 -27.80 7.38 13.79
CA PRO A 115 -28.51 6.37 14.56
C PRO A 115 -30.03 6.52 14.56
N LYS A 116 -30.54 7.74 14.35
CA LYS A 116 -31.98 8.06 14.39
C LYS A 116 -32.64 8.03 13.01
N HIS A 117 -31.91 8.38 11.96
CA HIS A 117 -32.50 8.73 10.65
C HIS A 117 -31.91 7.97 9.45
N LYS A 118 -31.01 6.99 9.66
CA LYS A 118 -30.35 6.25 8.57
C LYS A 118 -31.28 5.56 7.56
N ASP A 119 -32.51 5.22 7.97
CA ASP A 119 -33.51 4.58 7.11
C ASP A 119 -34.17 5.58 6.14
N GLU A 120 -34.10 6.88 6.46
CA GLU A 120 -34.64 7.98 5.64
C GLU A 120 -33.64 8.41 4.56
N PHE A 121 -32.33 8.21 4.81
CA PHE A 121 -31.24 8.75 3.99
C PHE A 121 -31.36 8.42 2.50
N GLU A 122 -31.71 7.17 2.18
CA GLU A 122 -31.80 6.74 0.79
C GLU A 122 -32.92 7.46 0.04
N GLN A 123 -34.11 7.53 0.64
CA GLN A 123 -35.26 8.18 0.02
C GLN A 123 -35.05 9.70 -0.09
N ASP A 124 -34.50 10.33 0.95
CA ASP A 124 -34.17 11.76 0.89
C ASP A 124 -33.18 12.06 -0.23
N TYR A 125 -32.11 11.27 -0.37
CA TYR A 125 -31.15 11.46 -1.45
C TYR A 125 -31.80 11.29 -2.83
N LEU A 126 -32.62 10.25 -3.03
CA LEU A 126 -33.37 10.02 -4.28
C LEU A 126 -34.34 11.16 -4.61
N ASP A 127 -35.00 11.72 -3.60
CA ASP A 127 -35.85 12.90 -3.75
C ASP A 127 -35.04 14.11 -4.23
N MET A 128 -33.83 14.33 -3.69
CA MET A 128 -33.00 15.47 -4.08
C MET A 128 -32.52 15.32 -5.53
N ILE A 129 -32.10 14.11 -5.92
CA ILE A 129 -31.77 13.81 -7.33
C ILE A 129 -32.98 14.09 -8.22
N SER A 130 -34.18 13.70 -7.78
CA SER A 130 -35.42 13.91 -8.53
C SER A 130 -35.75 15.40 -8.69
N VAL A 131 -35.50 16.25 -7.69
CA VAL A 131 -35.64 17.70 -7.81
C VAL A 131 -34.79 18.23 -8.97
N TYR A 132 -33.51 17.87 -9.04
CA TYR A 132 -32.62 18.34 -10.11
C TYR A 132 -33.00 17.75 -11.48
N LYS A 133 -33.29 16.45 -11.58
CA LYS A 133 -33.73 15.82 -12.84
C LYS A 133 -35.03 16.42 -13.40
N ASN A 134 -35.86 16.99 -12.54
CA ASN A 134 -37.13 17.61 -12.92
C ASN A 134 -37.00 19.08 -13.33
N LEU A 135 -35.85 19.73 -13.13
CA LEU A 135 -35.63 21.10 -13.61
C LEU A 135 -35.82 21.21 -15.13
N PRO A 136 -36.24 22.39 -15.65
CA PRO A 136 -36.42 22.59 -17.08
C PRO A 136 -35.16 22.33 -17.91
N THR A 137 -33.97 22.58 -17.36
CA THR A 137 -32.68 22.36 -18.02
C THR A 137 -32.26 20.90 -18.12
N LYS A 138 -32.93 19.98 -17.42
CA LYS A 138 -32.62 18.54 -17.38
C LYS A 138 -31.13 18.27 -17.13
N PRO A 139 -30.55 18.77 -16.03
CA PRO A 139 -29.13 18.66 -15.78
C PRO A 139 -28.67 17.20 -15.69
N LYS A 140 -27.42 16.97 -16.13
CA LYS A 140 -26.66 15.77 -15.75
C LYS A 140 -26.40 15.82 -14.24
N VAL A 141 -26.86 14.81 -13.51
CA VAL A 141 -26.62 14.70 -12.06
C VAL A 141 -25.48 13.71 -11.83
N ILE A 142 -24.45 14.15 -11.10
CA ILE A 142 -23.32 13.35 -10.65
C ILE A 142 -23.32 13.39 -9.12
N ILE A 143 -23.27 12.23 -8.49
CA ILE A 143 -23.20 12.13 -7.03
C ILE A 143 -21.83 11.64 -6.59
N CYS A 144 -21.45 11.96 -5.36
CA CYS A 144 -20.11 11.69 -4.85
C CYS A 144 -20.14 10.70 -3.69
N LYS A 145 -19.29 9.67 -3.73
CA LYS A 145 -18.77 9.07 -2.49
C LYS A 145 -18.12 10.20 -1.67
N MET A 146 -18.23 10.11 -0.36
CA MET A 146 -17.80 11.17 0.55
C MET A 146 -16.27 11.35 0.51
N THR A 147 -15.81 12.53 0.92
CA THR A 147 -14.39 12.72 1.24
C THR A 147 -14.07 12.01 2.56
N PRO A 148 -12.80 11.67 2.83
CA PRO A 148 -12.43 10.96 4.05
C PRO A 148 -12.81 11.70 5.34
N THR A 149 -13.09 10.93 6.39
CA THR A 149 -13.06 11.36 7.79
C THR A 149 -12.02 10.48 8.50
N PHE A 150 -11.04 11.10 9.16
CA PHE A 150 -9.88 10.40 9.70
C PHE A 150 -10.01 10.09 11.20
N SER A 151 -9.20 9.13 11.65
CA SER A 151 -9.16 8.60 13.01
C SER A 151 -8.95 9.61 14.14
N GLY A 152 -8.43 10.80 13.84
CA GLY A 152 -8.25 11.87 14.83
C GLY A 152 -9.54 12.64 15.17
N HIS A 153 -10.65 12.37 14.46
CA HIS A 153 -11.93 13.01 14.77
C HIS A 153 -12.51 12.45 16.08
N HIS A 154 -12.98 13.32 16.99
CA HIS A 154 -13.43 12.92 18.33
C HIS A 154 -14.57 11.89 18.36
N TRP A 155 -15.45 11.86 17.36
CA TRP A 155 -16.51 10.85 17.24
C TRP A 155 -16.09 9.58 16.48
N PHE A 156 -14.85 9.48 15.98
CA PHE A 156 -14.44 8.42 15.06
C PHE A 156 -14.72 7.02 15.62
N GLU A 157 -14.30 6.76 16.86
CA GLU A 157 -14.52 5.49 17.57
C GLU A 157 -15.90 5.39 18.24
N GLU A 158 -16.69 6.46 18.25
CA GLU A 158 -18.04 6.49 18.84
C GLU A 158 -19.16 6.10 17.83
N GLY A 159 -18.82 5.35 16.78
CA GLY A 159 -19.77 4.89 15.75
C GLY A 159 -19.74 5.68 14.44
N MET A 160 -18.96 6.77 14.36
CA MET A 160 -18.83 7.55 13.12
C MET A 160 -18.15 6.72 12.01
N ARG A 161 -17.11 5.94 12.33
CA ARG A 161 -16.41 5.08 11.36
C ARG A 161 -17.36 4.11 10.66
N GLU A 162 -18.25 3.46 11.42
CA GLU A 162 -19.24 2.51 10.91
C GLU A 162 -20.32 3.23 10.11
N SER A 163 -20.78 4.38 10.61
CA SER A 163 -21.74 5.24 9.92
C SER A 163 -21.20 5.73 8.58
N PHE A 164 -19.93 6.12 8.51
CA PHE A 164 -19.23 6.52 7.28
C PHE A 164 -19.27 5.39 6.25
N LYS A 165 -18.91 4.16 6.65
CA LYS A 165 -18.94 2.97 5.78
C LYS A 165 -20.36 2.67 5.27
N GLU A 166 -21.37 2.76 6.14
CA GLU A 166 -22.78 2.52 5.75
C GLU A 166 -23.29 3.56 4.76
N ILE A 167 -23.03 4.85 5.01
CA ILE A 167 -23.40 5.94 4.09
C ILE A 167 -22.72 5.76 2.73
N GLN A 168 -21.44 5.41 2.72
CA GLN A 168 -20.69 5.19 1.49
C GLN A 168 -21.34 4.10 0.61
N SER A 169 -21.76 3.00 1.22
CA SER A 169 -22.45 1.90 0.52
C SER A 169 -23.85 2.29 0.06
N LYS A 170 -24.59 3.07 0.87
CA LYS A 170 -25.90 3.61 0.47
C LYS A 170 -25.78 4.54 -0.74
N ILE A 171 -24.76 5.39 -0.81
CA ILE A 171 -24.51 6.28 -1.96
C ILE A 171 -24.30 5.47 -3.25
N GLU A 172 -23.57 4.37 -3.20
CA GLU A 172 -23.41 3.46 -4.36
C GLU A 172 -24.75 2.88 -4.81
N THR A 173 -25.57 2.45 -3.86
CA THR A 173 -26.93 1.92 -4.13
C THR A 173 -27.83 3.01 -4.73
N ILE A 174 -27.77 4.24 -4.20
CA ILE A 174 -28.54 5.40 -4.69
C ILE A 174 -28.15 5.73 -6.13
N ALA A 175 -26.86 5.74 -6.46
CA ALA A 175 -26.38 6.00 -7.82
C ALA A 175 -27.00 5.02 -8.81
N ALA A 176 -26.97 3.72 -8.47
CA ALA A 176 -27.56 2.67 -9.30
C ALA A 176 -29.08 2.83 -9.43
N LYS A 177 -29.81 3.00 -8.32
CA LYS A 177 -31.28 3.17 -8.32
C LYS A 177 -31.74 4.38 -9.11
N ALA A 178 -31.02 5.50 -8.97
CA ALA A 178 -31.35 6.73 -9.68
C ALA A 178 -30.85 6.74 -11.13
N SER A 179 -30.00 5.79 -11.54
CA SER A 179 -29.29 5.83 -12.84
C SER A 179 -28.61 7.19 -13.03
N VAL A 180 -27.68 7.50 -12.14
CA VAL A 180 -26.83 8.70 -12.17
C VAL A 180 -25.37 8.29 -12.05
N ASP A 181 -24.49 9.16 -12.54
CA ASP A 181 -23.06 8.95 -12.48
C ASP A 181 -22.54 9.10 -11.04
N LEU A 182 -21.55 8.28 -10.68
CA LEU A 182 -20.93 8.25 -9.35
C LEU A 182 -19.42 8.46 -9.46
N ILE A 183 -18.91 9.42 -8.70
CA ILE A 183 -17.46 9.62 -8.53
C ILE A 183 -17.01 9.24 -7.12
N ASN A 184 -15.79 8.69 -7.04
CA ASN A 184 -15.15 8.38 -5.77
C ASN A 184 -14.23 9.52 -5.31
N LEU A 185 -14.68 10.33 -4.34
CA LEU A 185 -13.82 11.36 -3.71
C LEU A 185 -13.02 10.83 -2.52
N HIS A 186 -13.33 9.64 -2.00
CA HIS A 186 -12.65 9.07 -0.84
C HIS A 186 -11.24 8.57 -1.19
N GLU A 187 -11.15 7.60 -2.12
CA GLU A 187 -9.91 6.90 -2.46
C GLU A 187 -8.73 7.82 -2.81
N PRO A 188 -8.88 8.84 -3.69
CA PRO A 188 -7.74 9.69 -4.06
C PRO A 188 -7.25 10.59 -2.92
N LEU A 189 -8.07 10.82 -1.89
CA LEU A 189 -7.76 11.66 -0.73
C LEU A 189 -7.32 10.87 0.51
N TYR A 190 -7.74 9.61 0.64
CA TYR A 190 -7.57 8.82 1.87
C TYR A 190 -6.09 8.55 2.19
N ARG A 191 -5.25 8.49 1.15
CA ARG A 191 -3.79 8.37 1.27
C ARG A 191 -3.08 9.67 1.72
N PHE A 192 -3.81 10.79 1.85
CA PHE A 192 -3.26 12.11 2.17
C PHE A 192 -3.88 12.77 3.42
N PRO A 193 -3.80 12.14 4.61
CA PRO A 193 -4.30 12.72 5.86
C PRO A 193 -3.66 14.08 6.21
N GLU A 194 -2.46 14.39 5.70
CA GLU A 194 -1.78 15.68 5.88
C GLU A 194 -2.53 16.86 5.22
N TYR A 195 -3.43 16.58 4.29
CA TYR A 195 -4.33 17.56 3.70
C TYR A 195 -5.62 17.76 4.52
N PHE A 196 -5.75 17.15 5.70
CA PHE A 196 -6.93 17.25 6.55
C PHE A 196 -6.55 17.67 7.97
N PRO A 197 -6.21 18.97 8.19
CA PRO A 197 -5.66 19.44 9.47
C PRO A 197 -6.58 19.26 10.68
N ASP A 198 -7.88 19.11 10.45
CA ASP A 198 -8.90 18.85 11.47
C ASP A 198 -9.54 17.45 11.35
N ASN A 199 -8.93 16.56 10.56
CA ASN A 199 -9.41 15.21 10.26
C ASN A 199 -10.71 15.14 9.42
N LEU A 200 -11.20 16.26 8.88
CA LEU A 200 -12.48 16.30 8.16
C LEU A 200 -12.47 17.20 6.90
N HIS A 201 -11.90 18.40 6.98
CA HIS A 201 -11.90 19.38 5.90
C HIS A 201 -10.56 19.39 5.15
N PRO A 202 -10.58 19.35 3.81
CA PRO A 202 -9.35 19.38 3.02
C PRO A 202 -8.71 20.77 3.01
N THR A 203 -7.37 20.83 2.90
CA THR A 203 -6.63 22.03 2.51
C THR A 203 -6.85 22.35 1.03
N LYS A 204 -6.24 23.44 0.53
CA LYS A 204 -6.27 23.77 -0.91
C LYS A 204 -5.75 22.63 -1.80
N GLU A 205 -4.75 21.87 -1.35
CA GLU A 205 -4.19 20.72 -2.06
C GLU A 205 -5.20 19.57 -2.12
N GLY A 206 -5.88 19.27 -1.02
CA GLY A 206 -6.98 18.31 -1.00
C GLY A 206 -8.15 18.75 -1.89
N ALA A 207 -8.50 20.04 -1.86
CA ALA A 207 -9.53 20.61 -2.73
C ALA A 207 -9.15 20.51 -4.23
N GLN A 208 -7.87 20.63 -4.58
CA GLN A 208 -7.40 20.41 -5.95
C GLN A 208 -7.62 18.97 -6.42
N ILE A 209 -7.43 17.99 -5.56
CA ILE A 209 -7.71 16.57 -5.87
C ILE A 209 -9.20 16.38 -6.16
N ILE A 210 -10.09 17.00 -5.37
CA ILE A 210 -11.54 16.96 -5.62
C ILE A 210 -11.87 17.66 -6.95
N ALA A 211 -11.34 18.86 -7.18
CA ALA A 211 -11.56 19.61 -8.41
C ALA A 211 -11.12 18.82 -9.65
N ASN A 212 -9.96 18.17 -9.62
CA ASN A 212 -9.48 17.32 -10.70
C ASN A 212 -10.41 16.12 -10.94
N LYS A 213 -10.89 15.45 -9.88
CA LYS A 213 -11.79 14.30 -10.02
C LYS A 213 -13.14 14.71 -10.62
N VAL A 214 -13.67 15.86 -10.21
CA VAL A 214 -14.92 16.42 -10.77
C VAL A 214 -14.71 16.90 -12.20
N PHE A 215 -13.57 17.55 -12.50
CA PHE A 215 -13.20 17.95 -13.86
C PHE A 215 -13.23 16.75 -14.81
N SER A 216 -12.51 15.68 -14.48
CA SER A 216 -12.48 14.46 -15.32
C SER A 216 -13.85 13.83 -15.52
N ALA A 217 -14.71 13.86 -14.50
CA ALA A 217 -16.07 13.33 -14.59
C ALA A 217 -17.00 14.18 -15.47
N ILE A 218 -16.75 15.49 -15.55
CA ILE A 218 -17.49 16.42 -16.42
C ILE A 218 -17.02 16.29 -17.87
N THR A 219 -15.70 16.29 -18.09
CA THR A 219 -15.11 16.38 -19.43
C THR A 219 -14.89 15.02 -20.08
N GLY A 220 -14.81 13.94 -19.29
CA GLY A 220 -14.33 12.64 -19.71
C GLY A 220 -12.80 12.56 -19.86
N ASP A 221 -12.07 13.63 -19.53
CA ASP A 221 -10.62 13.70 -19.66
C ASP A 221 -9.93 13.16 -18.40
N TYR A 222 -9.25 12.01 -18.55
CA TYR A 222 -8.45 11.37 -17.51
C TYR A 222 -6.94 11.45 -17.82
N GLY A 223 -6.55 12.26 -18.80
CA GLY A 223 -5.17 12.48 -19.24
C GLY A 223 -4.67 11.41 -20.22
N ASP A 224 -5.51 11.01 -21.17
CA ASP A 224 -5.25 9.95 -22.16
C ASP A 224 -4.89 8.59 -21.52
N LEU A 225 -4.43 7.65 -22.34
CA LEU A 225 -3.95 6.34 -21.91
C LEU A 225 -2.75 6.46 -20.96
N LYS A 226 -2.89 5.95 -19.73
CA LYS A 226 -1.85 5.81 -18.72
C LYS A 226 -1.78 4.35 -18.25
N LEU A 227 -0.56 3.84 -18.13
CA LEU A 227 -0.27 2.48 -17.71
C LEU A 227 0.20 2.44 -16.25
N PRO A 228 -0.06 1.36 -15.50
CA PRO A 228 0.48 1.12 -14.17
C PRO A 228 2.01 1.15 -14.11
N LEU A 229 2.55 1.44 -12.92
CA LEU A 229 3.98 1.63 -12.65
C LEU A 229 4.87 0.48 -13.14
N LEU A 230 4.40 -0.76 -12.99
CA LEU A 230 5.17 -1.97 -13.31
C LEU A 230 5.10 -2.37 -14.79
N TYR A 231 4.40 -1.62 -15.65
CA TYR A 231 4.30 -1.95 -17.08
C TYR A 231 5.44 -1.27 -17.84
N GLY A 232 6.33 -2.08 -18.40
CA GLY A 232 7.47 -1.58 -19.16
C GLY A 232 8.30 -2.69 -19.78
N GLU A 233 9.36 -2.30 -20.49
CA GLU A 233 10.30 -3.24 -21.12
C GLU A 233 10.90 -4.22 -20.13
N ASN A 234 10.94 -5.50 -20.50
CA ASN A 234 11.40 -6.63 -19.68
C ASN A 234 10.52 -6.98 -18.46
N MET A 235 9.29 -6.47 -18.39
CA MET A 235 8.37 -6.86 -17.32
C MET A 235 8.11 -8.38 -17.31
N VAL A 236 7.90 -8.92 -16.11
CA VAL A 236 7.56 -10.33 -15.90
C VAL A 236 6.15 -10.43 -15.36
N LEU A 237 5.27 -11.15 -16.04
CA LEU A 237 3.91 -11.45 -15.59
C LEU A 237 3.87 -12.85 -14.96
N GLN A 238 3.01 -13.04 -13.97
CA GLN A 238 2.87 -14.30 -13.25
C GLN A 238 2.34 -15.40 -14.19
N ARG A 239 3.05 -16.54 -14.25
CA ARG A 239 2.66 -17.72 -15.02
C ARG A 239 1.56 -18.51 -14.34
N ASN A 240 0.85 -19.31 -15.13
CA ASN A 240 -0.20 -20.24 -14.70
C ASN A 240 -1.36 -19.59 -13.94
N GLU A 241 -1.51 -18.27 -14.09
CA GLU A 241 -2.61 -17.47 -13.58
C GLU A 241 -3.22 -16.67 -14.74
N THR A 242 -4.46 -16.19 -14.58
CA THR A 242 -5.06 -15.24 -15.53
C THR A 242 -4.18 -14.01 -15.67
N ILE A 243 -3.92 -13.59 -16.92
CA ILE A 243 -3.11 -12.41 -17.19
C ILE A 243 -4.03 -11.19 -17.31
N SER A 244 -4.04 -10.35 -16.28
CA SER A 244 -4.87 -9.15 -16.25
C SER A 244 -4.07 -7.89 -16.60
N PHE A 245 -4.56 -7.12 -17.56
CA PHE A 245 -4.05 -5.79 -17.86
C PHE A 245 -5.06 -4.71 -17.46
N ASN A 246 -4.59 -3.66 -16.80
CA ASN A 246 -5.40 -2.53 -16.38
C ASN A 246 -4.68 -1.20 -16.59
N GLY A 247 -5.42 -0.10 -16.44
CA GLY A 247 -4.89 1.25 -16.45
C GLY A 247 -5.99 2.30 -16.45
N THR A 248 -5.65 3.52 -16.88
CA THR A 248 -6.64 4.58 -17.09
C THR A 248 -6.59 5.13 -18.51
N ALA A 249 -7.72 5.60 -19.02
CA ALA A 249 -7.85 6.34 -20.28
C ALA A 249 -9.03 7.30 -20.21
N ASN A 250 -9.24 8.15 -21.22
CA ASN A 250 -10.39 9.03 -21.24
C ASN A 250 -11.69 8.22 -21.29
N TYR A 251 -12.77 8.76 -20.74
CA TYR A 251 -14.07 8.09 -20.72
C TYR A 251 -14.51 7.69 -22.13
N ASP A 252 -15.01 6.46 -22.26
CA ASP A 252 -15.50 5.86 -23.52
C ASP A 252 -14.42 5.60 -24.59
N ASP A 253 -13.15 5.95 -24.33
CA ASP A 253 -12.04 5.55 -25.21
C ASP A 253 -11.98 4.02 -25.32
N THR A 254 -11.86 3.54 -26.56
CA THR A 254 -11.58 2.12 -26.80
C THR A 254 -10.09 1.89 -26.69
N VAL A 255 -9.69 1.21 -25.62
CA VAL A 255 -8.32 0.72 -25.43
C VAL A 255 -8.19 -0.63 -26.14
N THR A 256 -7.25 -0.71 -27.07
CA THR A 256 -6.86 -1.96 -27.73
C THR A 256 -5.58 -2.48 -27.09
N ILE A 257 -5.62 -3.73 -26.63
CA ILE A 257 -4.48 -4.44 -26.03
C ILE A 257 -4.13 -5.58 -26.98
N GLN A 258 -2.93 -5.54 -27.54
CA GLN A 258 -2.38 -6.61 -28.36
C GLN A 258 -1.28 -7.29 -27.56
N PHE A 259 -1.52 -8.53 -27.15
CA PHE A 259 -0.56 -9.30 -26.38
C PHE A 259 -0.22 -10.59 -27.13
N ASN A 260 1.04 -10.70 -27.55
CA ASN A 260 1.51 -11.76 -28.42
C ASN A 260 0.68 -11.86 -29.73
N GLN A 261 -0.12 -12.92 -29.89
CA GLN A 261 -0.98 -13.14 -31.06
C GLN A 261 -2.44 -12.73 -30.81
N GLU A 262 -2.81 -12.42 -29.57
CA GLU A 262 -4.17 -12.08 -29.20
C GLU A 262 -4.39 -10.57 -29.17
N THR A 263 -5.59 -10.14 -29.54
CA THR A 263 -6.00 -8.74 -29.43
C THR A 263 -7.34 -8.67 -28.73
N LYS A 264 -7.44 -7.81 -27.71
CA LYS A 264 -8.68 -7.50 -27.01
C LYS A 264 -8.93 -6.00 -27.03
N ARG A 265 -10.20 -5.63 -26.89
CA ARG A 265 -10.66 -4.23 -26.83
C ARG A 265 -11.59 -4.06 -25.65
N VAL A 266 -11.43 -2.96 -24.95
CA VAL A 266 -12.27 -2.59 -23.81
C VAL A 266 -12.48 -1.08 -23.81
N LYS A 267 -13.62 -0.61 -23.32
CA LYS A 267 -13.88 0.81 -23.12
C LYS A 267 -13.48 1.21 -21.71
N ALA A 268 -12.86 2.37 -21.55
CA ALA A 268 -12.68 2.96 -20.23
C ALA A 268 -14.03 3.39 -19.65
N ASP A 269 -14.25 3.05 -18.38
CA ASP A 269 -15.48 3.35 -17.66
C ASP A 269 -15.62 4.84 -17.34
N PHE A 270 -16.74 5.21 -16.72
CA PHE A 270 -17.02 6.60 -16.33
C PHE A 270 -15.96 7.20 -15.41
N ASN A 271 -15.17 6.39 -14.68
CA ASN A 271 -14.09 6.85 -13.83
C ASN A 271 -12.71 6.78 -14.51
N GLY A 272 -12.69 6.49 -15.82
CA GLY A 272 -11.50 6.38 -16.64
C GLY A 272 -10.76 5.05 -16.51
N HIS A 273 -11.28 4.08 -15.76
CA HIS A 273 -10.63 2.80 -15.53
C HIS A 273 -10.94 1.80 -16.66
N TRP A 274 -9.97 0.98 -17.02
CA TRP A 274 -10.19 -0.17 -17.90
C TRP A 274 -9.43 -1.39 -17.38
N ASN A 275 -9.98 -2.57 -17.62
CA ASN A 275 -9.36 -3.86 -17.30
C ASN A 275 -9.69 -4.88 -18.39
N VAL A 276 -8.73 -5.75 -18.72
CA VAL A 276 -8.92 -6.87 -19.64
C VAL A 276 -8.12 -8.07 -19.19
N ASP A 277 -8.74 -9.24 -19.25
CA ASP A 277 -8.09 -10.50 -18.92
C ASP A 277 -7.68 -11.25 -20.19
N PHE A 278 -6.53 -11.91 -20.15
CA PHE A 278 -6.04 -12.86 -21.15
C PHE A 278 -5.88 -14.26 -20.51
N PRO A 279 -5.95 -15.34 -21.31
CA PRO A 279 -5.78 -16.69 -20.80
C PRO A 279 -4.44 -16.87 -20.08
N SER A 280 -4.41 -17.78 -19.10
CA SER A 280 -3.17 -18.13 -18.41
C SER A 280 -2.13 -18.69 -19.36
N MET A 281 -0.86 -18.31 -19.19
CA MET A 281 0.25 -18.81 -19.99
C MET A 281 1.26 -19.57 -19.14
N LYS A 282 1.91 -20.56 -19.76
CA LYS A 282 3.13 -21.17 -19.21
C LYS A 282 4.30 -20.19 -19.33
N ALA A 283 5.36 -20.43 -18.54
CA ALA A 283 6.56 -19.63 -18.60
C ALA A 283 7.17 -19.57 -20.01
N GLY A 284 7.70 -18.40 -20.38
CA GLY A 284 8.32 -18.16 -21.68
C GLY A 284 8.45 -16.67 -22.00
N GLY A 285 8.60 -16.36 -23.29
CA GLY A 285 8.86 -15.03 -23.79
C GLY A 285 10.27 -14.88 -24.39
N PRO A 286 10.64 -13.67 -24.83
CA PRO A 286 9.85 -12.45 -24.77
C PRO A 286 8.64 -12.47 -25.73
N TYR A 287 7.54 -11.85 -25.29
CA TYR A 287 6.34 -11.61 -26.09
C TYR A 287 6.13 -10.11 -26.29
N PRO A 288 5.67 -9.66 -27.47
CA PRO A 288 5.31 -8.26 -27.68
C PRO A 288 3.97 -7.92 -27.00
N LEU A 289 3.88 -6.71 -26.47
CA LEU A 289 2.68 -6.15 -25.87
C LEU A 289 2.48 -4.71 -26.34
N LYS A 290 1.26 -4.37 -26.77
CA LYS A 290 0.92 -3.02 -27.21
C LYS A 290 -0.41 -2.59 -26.62
N PHE A 291 -0.44 -1.37 -26.12
CA PHE A 291 -1.65 -0.66 -25.70
C PHE A 291 -1.87 0.52 -26.63
N SER A 292 -3.10 0.75 -27.09
CA SER A 292 -3.41 1.92 -27.91
C SER A 292 -4.85 2.39 -27.78
N THR A 293 -5.05 3.70 -27.75
CA THR A 293 -6.30 4.40 -28.04
C THR A 293 -6.23 5.03 -29.44
N SER A 294 -7.21 5.84 -29.81
CA SER A 294 -7.17 6.65 -31.04
C SER A 294 -6.08 7.73 -31.02
N THR A 295 -5.68 8.20 -29.83
CA THR A 295 -4.75 9.33 -29.64
C THR A 295 -3.35 8.92 -29.20
N LYS A 296 -3.20 7.76 -28.54
CA LYS A 296 -1.93 7.37 -27.89
C LYS A 296 -1.65 5.88 -28.05
N SER A 297 -0.38 5.51 -28.11
CA SER A 297 0.07 4.12 -28.15
C SER A 297 1.32 3.91 -27.30
N HIS A 298 1.40 2.78 -26.62
CA HIS A 298 2.56 2.29 -25.89
C HIS A 298 2.92 0.90 -26.40
N ASN A 299 4.18 0.72 -26.81
CA ASN A 299 4.71 -0.59 -27.21
C ASN A 299 5.70 -1.06 -26.14
N ILE A 300 5.60 -2.32 -25.79
CA ILE A 300 6.53 -3.04 -24.92
C ILE A 300 6.98 -4.27 -25.71
N GLU A 301 8.23 -4.29 -26.15
CA GLU A 301 8.76 -5.33 -27.04
C GLU A 301 9.01 -6.64 -26.30
N LYS A 302 9.42 -6.57 -25.03
CA LYS A 302 9.83 -7.73 -24.24
C LYS A 302 9.00 -7.89 -22.97
N VAL A 303 8.01 -8.75 -23.03
CA VAL A 303 7.26 -9.23 -21.86
C VAL A 303 7.55 -10.70 -21.62
N TYR A 304 7.87 -11.07 -20.38
CA TYR A 304 8.12 -12.45 -19.99
C TYR A 304 6.96 -13.00 -19.17
N ILE A 305 6.71 -14.30 -19.29
CA ILE A 305 5.82 -15.04 -18.39
C ILE A 305 6.70 -15.88 -17.47
N GLY A 306 6.56 -15.72 -16.16
CA GLY A 306 7.49 -16.27 -15.18
C GLY A 306 6.95 -16.26 -13.75
N GLU A 307 7.84 -16.24 -12.77
CA GLU A 307 7.48 -15.99 -11.37
C GLU A 307 7.69 -14.53 -11.02
N VAL A 308 6.77 -13.93 -10.27
CA VAL A 308 6.89 -12.56 -9.79
C VAL A 308 6.85 -12.55 -8.27
N TRP A 309 7.87 -11.99 -7.64
CA TRP A 309 7.95 -11.87 -6.18
C TRP A 309 8.13 -10.42 -5.75
N LEU A 310 7.63 -10.09 -4.56
CA LEU A 310 7.85 -8.80 -3.91
C LEU A 310 8.79 -8.97 -2.72
N ALA A 311 9.86 -8.20 -2.68
CA ALA A 311 10.79 -8.06 -1.58
C ALA A 311 10.56 -6.71 -0.88
N SER A 312 10.26 -6.77 0.41
CA SER A 312 9.96 -5.57 1.20
C SER A 312 10.49 -5.67 2.63
N GLY A 313 10.39 -4.58 3.39
CA GLY A 313 10.90 -4.48 4.75
C GLY A 313 11.79 -3.25 4.92
N GLN A 314 12.89 -3.42 5.64
CA GLN A 314 13.79 -2.33 5.98
C GLN A 314 15.24 -2.57 5.54
N SER A 315 16.20 -1.97 6.24
CA SER A 315 17.61 -1.86 5.86
C SER A 315 18.30 -3.21 5.59
N ASN A 316 17.87 -4.30 6.23
CA ASN A 316 18.43 -5.62 5.95
C ASN A 316 17.89 -6.25 4.65
N MET A 317 16.68 -5.89 4.21
CA MET A 317 16.21 -6.19 2.85
C MET A 317 16.86 -5.24 1.84
N ASP A 318 16.96 -3.95 2.14
CA ASP A 318 17.53 -2.92 1.26
C ASP A 318 19.07 -3.03 1.09
N PHE A 319 19.72 -3.90 1.87
CA PHE A 319 21.16 -4.07 1.85
C PHE A 319 21.66 -4.50 0.46
N MET A 320 22.52 -3.68 -0.15
CA MET A 320 22.91 -3.82 -1.55
C MET A 320 23.92 -4.96 -1.81
N VAL A 321 23.89 -5.52 -3.02
CA VAL A 321 24.82 -6.56 -3.47
C VAL A 321 26.28 -6.13 -3.34
N ARG A 322 26.61 -4.87 -3.66
CA ARG A 322 28.00 -4.37 -3.57
C ARG A 322 28.57 -4.38 -2.14
N ASP A 323 27.71 -4.32 -1.13
CA ASP A 323 28.11 -4.16 0.27
C ASP A 323 28.23 -5.51 1.01
N MET A 324 27.79 -6.61 0.38
CA MET A 324 27.77 -7.92 1.01
C MET A 324 29.15 -8.61 0.95
N GLU A 325 29.39 -9.56 1.84
CA GLU A 325 30.68 -10.27 1.94
C GLU A 325 31.10 -10.94 0.62
N SER A 326 30.14 -11.52 -0.11
CA SER A 326 30.35 -12.22 -1.37
C SER A 326 30.18 -11.37 -2.63
N ALA A 327 30.21 -10.03 -2.52
CA ALA A 327 29.93 -9.10 -3.63
C ALA A 327 30.73 -9.43 -4.89
N THR A 328 32.07 -9.54 -4.78
CA THR A 328 32.97 -9.80 -5.89
C THR A 328 32.62 -11.09 -6.64
N THR A 329 32.27 -12.16 -5.91
CA THR A 329 31.89 -13.44 -6.52
C THR A 329 30.53 -13.35 -7.19
N VAL A 330 29.55 -12.72 -6.55
CA VAL A 330 28.19 -12.63 -7.12
C VAL A 330 28.15 -11.77 -8.38
N LEU A 331 28.82 -10.61 -8.36
CA LEU A 331 28.86 -9.69 -9.52
C LEU A 331 29.63 -10.26 -10.72
N LYS A 332 30.44 -11.30 -10.51
CA LYS A 332 31.22 -11.98 -11.55
C LYS A 332 30.55 -13.26 -12.03
N ASP A 333 30.20 -14.15 -11.10
CA ASP A 333 29.86 -15.54 -11.39
C ASP A 333 28.35 -15.83 -11.32
N SER A 334 27.55 -14.88 -10.82
CA SER A 334 26.12 -15.06 -10.58
C SER A 334 25.24 -14.10 -11.36
N LEU A 335 25.69 -13.48 -12.46
CA LEU A 335 24.80 -12.75 -13.37
C LEU A 335 23.83 -13.73 -14.06
N ASN A 336 22.58 -13.30 -14.30
CA ASN A 336 21.52 -14.16 -14.82
C ASN A 336 20.48 -13.36 -15.63
N ASP A 337 20.50 -13.52 -16.95
CA ASP A 337 19.62 -12.80 -17.87
C ASP A 337 18.14 -13.23 -17.81
N GLN A 338 17.82 -14.25 -17.01
CA GLN A 338 16.45 -14.68 -16.69
C GLN A 338 15.97 -14.20 -15.31
N VAL A 339 16.74 -13.34 -14.64
CA VAL A 339 16.33 -12.63 -13.43
C VAL A 339 16.16 -11.15 -13.74
N PHE A 340 14.94 -10.65 -13.55
CA PHE A 340 14.52 -9.28 -13.84
C PHE A 340 14.29 -8.52 -12.54
N LEU A 341 14.92 -7.35 -12.43
CA LEU A 341 14.96 -6.55 -11.21
C LEU A 341 14.08 -5.32 -11.40
N PHE A 342 13.27 -5.00 -10.39
CA PHE A 342 12.53 -3.73 -10.33
C PHE A 342 12.77 -3.10 -8.97
N SER A 343 13.53 -2.01 -8.91
CA SER A 343 13.76 -1.26 -7.67
C SER A 343 12.78 -0.11 -7.54
N MET A 344 12.24 0.05 -6.33
CA MET A 344 11.56 1.25 -5.86
C MET A 344 12.42 1.82 -4.75
N ASP A 345 13.22 2.83 -5.07
CA ASP A 345 14.20 3.43 -4.16
C ASP A 345 13.60 4.67 -3.50
N GLY A 346 13.71 4.79 -2.17
CA GLY A 346 13.20 5.96 -1.45
C GLY A 346 13.98 7.23 -1.80
N LYS A 347 13.27 8.30 -2.20
CA LYS A 347 13.89 9.59 -2.59
C LYS A 347 14.56 10.32 -1.44
N THR A 348 14.07 10.11 -0.21
CA THR A 348 14.65 10.74 0.97
C THR A 348 14.65 9.81 2.18
N LEU A 349 15.83 9.70 2.79
CA LEU A 349 16.08 9.02 4.06
C LEU A 349 17.40 9.57 4.61
N SER A 350 17.40 10.14 5.82
CA SER A 350 18.58 10.84 6.34
C SER A 350 18.86 10.58 7.83
N GLY A 351 20.17 10.61 8.16
CA GLY A 351 20.74 10.81 9.49
C GLY A 351 20.30 12.09 10.20
N GLU A 352 20.04 13.10 9.37
CA GLU A 352 20.06 14.52 9.73
C GLU A 352 18.73 15.19 9.41
N LYS A 353 18.56 16.42 9.91
CA LYS A 353 17.40 17.27 9.59
C LYS A 353 17.14 17.32 8.08
N PHE A 354 15.87 17.20 7.71
CA PHE A 354 15.42 17.31 6.33
C PHE A 354 15.55 18.75 5.83
N SER A 355 16.07 18.89 4.61
CA SER A 355 15.95 20.13 3.85
C SER A 355 14.52 20.35 3.38
N GLU A 356 14.19 21.54 2.85
CA GLU A 356 12.90 21.76 2.21
C GLU A 356 12.66 20.83 1.00
N ALA A 357 13.73 20.39 0.32
CA ALA A 357 13.61 19.43 -0.78
C ALA A 357 13.22 18.05 -0.26
N ASP A 358 13.84 17.60 0.84
CA ASP A 358 13.48 16.35 1.51
C ASP A 358 12.03 16.36 1.99
N LEU A 359 11.58 17.46 2.61
CA LEU A 359 10.19 17.62 3.06
C LEU A 359 9.17 17.56 1.91
N LYS A 360 9.54 17.98 0.70
CA LYS A 360 8.68 17.85 -0.48
C LYS A 360 8.65 16.41 -1.01
N ASN A 361 9.77 15.70 -0.89
CA ASN A 361 9.99 14.36 -1.43
C ASN A 361 9.56 13.23 -0.46
N CYS A 362 9.21 13.51 0.80
CA CYS A 362 8.84 12.47 1.77
C CYS A 362 7.35 12.03 1.73
N ASN A 363 6.53 12.58 0.84
CA ASN A 363 5.09 12.30 0.80
C ASN A 363 4.70 11.10 -0.08
N ALA A 364 3.54 10.51 0.22
CA ALA A 364 3.05 9.29 -0.43
C ALA A 364 2.96 9.39 -1.96
N ALA A 365 2.66 10.58 -2.48
CA ALA A 365 2.43 10.81 -3.90
C ALA A 365 3.66 10.53 -4.78
N ASP A 366 4.87 10.72 -4.23
CA ASP A 366 6.11 10.74 -5.02
C ASP A 366 7.34 10.29 -4.18
N TYR A 367 7.16 9.39 -3.21
CA TYR A 367 8.26 9.00 -2.32
C TYR A 367 9.31 8.09 -2.99
N PHE A 368 8.91 7.29 -3.98
CA PHE A 368 9.79 6.30 -4.62
C PHE A 368 10.21 6.75 -6.03
N ASP A 369 11.49 6.60 -6.34
CA ASP A 369 11.99 6.53 -7.71
C ASP A 369 12.01 5.06 -8.17
N SER A 370 11.51 4.77 -9.38
CA SER A 370 11.49 3.41 -9.92
C SER A 370 12.57 3.21 -10.98
N SER A 371 13.29 2.08 -10.94
CA SER A 371 14.29 1.75 -11.96
C SER A 371 13.70 1.34 -13.32
N GLY A 372 12.40 1.00 -13.37
CA GLY A 372 11.86 0.14 -14.42
C GLY A 372 12.39 -1.29 -14.29
N TRP A 373 11.94 -2.20 -15.16
CA TRP A 373 12.45 -3.57 -15.19
C TRP A 373 13.81 -3.63 -15.89
N THR A 374 14.82 -4.06 -15.14
CA THR A 374 16.18 -4.25 -15.64
C THR A 374 16.57 -5.72 -15.63
N THR A 375 17.64 -6.06 -16.35
CA THR A 375 18.28 -7.37 -16.25
C THR A 375 19.38 -7.33 -15.18
N SER A 376 19.79 -8.48 -14.66
CA SER A 376 20.87 -8.56 -13.66
C SER A 376 22.29 -8.33 -14.22
N ASN A 377 22.50 -7.25 -14.98
CA ASN A 377 23.84 -6.80 -15.34
C ASN A 377 24.56 -6.20 -14.12
N THR A 378 25.90 -6.09 -14.17
CA THR A 378 26.70 -5.62 -13.02
C THR A 378 26.26 -4.26 -12.47
N LYS A 379 25.95 -3.29 -13.35
CA LYS A 379 25.60 -1.91 -12.96
C LYS A 379 24.29 -1.85 -12.17
N ASP A 380 23.27 -2.58 -12.62
CA ASP A 380 21.96 -2.57 -11.98
C ASP A 380 21.97 -3.48 -10.74
N LEU A 381 22.65 -4.63 -10.85
CA LEU A 381 22.72 -5.62 -9.78
C LEU A 381 23.48 -5.10 -8.55
N GLU A 382 24.59 -4.37 -8.71
CA GLU A 382 25.42 -3.95 -7.57
C GLU A 382 24.66 -3.06 -6.57
N LYS A 383 23.62 -2.35 -7.05
CA LYS A 383 22.78 -1.45 -6.25
C LYS A 383 21.46 -2.09 -5.82
N PHE A 384 21.17 -3.32 -6.25
CA PHE A 384 19.95 -4.02 -5.90
C PHE A 384 20.10 -4.77 -4.57
N SER A 385 18.97 -5.11 -3.94
CA SER A 385 18.93 -5.90 -2.71
C SER A 385 19.66 -7.25 -2.86
N ALA A 386 20.64 -7.48 -1.99
CA ALA A 386 21.40 -8.72 -1.95
C ALA A 386 20.55 -9.94 -1.55
N VAL A 387 19.60 -9.74 -0.63
CA VAL A 387 18.69 -10.81 -0.19
C VAL A 387 17.68 -11.14 -1.28
N ALA A 388 17.06 -10.12 -1.89
CA ALA A 388 16.09 -10.30 -2.95
C ALA A 388 16.72 -10.95 -4.18
N TYR A 389 17.93 -10.54 -4.57
CA TYR A 389 18.63 -11.16 -5.68
C TYR A 389 19.02 -12.61 -5.40
N ALA A 390 19.59 -12.91 -4.22
CA ALA A 390 19.95 -14.28 -3.87
C ALA A 390 18.74 -15.23 -3.87
N PHE A 391 17.57 -14.72 -3.44
CA PHE A 391 16.31 -15.43 -3.52
C PHE A 391 15.89 -15.70 -4.97
N ALA A 392 15.79 -14.66 -5.79
CA ALA A 392 15.33 -14.75 -7.18
C ALA A 392 16.27 -15.61 -8.04
N TYR A 393 17.60 -15.43 -7.89
CA TYR A 393 18.61 -16.25 -8.55
C TYR A 393 18.46 -17.73 -8.20
N SER A 394 18.25 -18.05 -6.91
CA SER A 394 18.12 -19.43 -6.46
C SER A 394 16.85 -20.09 -6.98
N LEU A 395 15.73 -19.35 -7.03
CA LEU A 395 14.50 -19.80 -7.66
C LEU A 395 14.69 -20.03 -9.15
N GLN A 396 15.24 -19.06 -9.87
CA GLN A 396 15.50 -19.14 -11.31
C GLN A 396 16.32 -20.39 -11.64
N LYS A 397 17.41 -20.63 -10.90
CA LYS A 397 18.28 -21.81 -11.11
C LYS A 397 17.59 -23.14 -10.90
N LYS A 398 16.53 -23.20 -10.09
CA LYS A 398 15.79 -24.43 -9.79
C LYS A 398 14.57 -24.62 -10.67
N LEU A 399 13.86 -23.54 -10.99
CA LEU A 399 12.64 -23.57 -11.79
C LEU A 399 12.92 -23.49 -13.30
N ASN A 400 14.05 -22.93 -13.70
CA ASN A 400 14.45 -22.69 -15.08
C ASN A 400 13.40 -21.90 -15.88
N VAL A 401 12.89 -20.82 -15.27
CA VAL A 401 11.91 -19.89 -15.87
C VAL A 401 12.32 -18.44 -15.59
N PRO A 402 11.80 -17.45 -16.32
CA PRO A 402 11.95 -16.04 -15.95
C PRO A 402 11.49 -15.78 -14.52
N VAL A 403 12.26 -15.00 -13.77
CA VAL A 403 11.89 -14.57 -12.40
C VAL A 403 12.01 -13.05 -12.31
N GLY A 404 10.89 -12.38 -12.07
CA GLY A 404 10.83 -10.97 -11.70
C GLY A 404 10.85 -10.80 -10.18
N ILE A 405 11.65 -9.88 -9.69
CA ILE A 405 11.71 -9.51 -8.27
C ILE A 405 11.61 -7.99 -8.12
N ILE A 406 10.57 -7.55 -7.42
CA ILE A 406 10.33 -6.15 -7.08
C ILE A 406 10.93 -5.90 -5.70
N CYS A 407 11.69 -4.83 -5.49
CA CYS A 407 12.21 -4.46 -4.18
C CYS A 407 11.78 -3.04 -3.83
N ASN A 408 11.10 -2.86 -2.69
CA ASN A 408 10.69 -1.53 -2.20
C ASN A 408 11.11 -1.26 -0.75
N ALA A 409 12.10 -1.99 -0.21
CA ALA A 409 12.48 -1.87 1.18
C ALA A 409 13.04 -0.48 1.56
N ILE A 410 12.72 0.02 2.75
CA ILE A 410 13.17 1.33 3.25
C ILE A 410 13.87 1.19 4.60
N GLY A 411 15.15 1.56 4.63
CA GLY A 411 15.98 1.52 5.83
C GLY A 411 15.31 2.12 7.07
N GLY A 412 15.32 1.36 8.18
CA GLY A 412 14.78 1.80 9.47
C GLY A 412 13.25 1.94 9.58
N SER A 413 12.50 1.68 8.51
CA SER A 413 11.03 1.77 8.57
C SER A 413 10.43 0.74 9.54
N PRO A 414 9.48 1.15 10.40
CA PRO A 414 8.77 0.24 11.29
C PRO A 414 7.59 -0.43 10.57
N THR A 415 7.08 -1.54 11.11
CA THR A 415 6.01 -2.34 10.48
C THR A 415 4.76 -1.52 10.14
N GLN A 416 4.34 -0.61 11.03
CA GLN A 416 3.13 0.19 10.84
C GLN A 416 3.17 1.17 9.65
N SER A 417 4.36 1.51 9.14
CA SER A 417 4.48 2.32 7.91
C SER A 417 3.99 1.58 6.66
N TRP A 418 3.94 0.25 6.73
CA TRP A 418 3.62 -0.67 5.64
C TRP A 418 2.22 -1.25 5.71
N ILE A 419 1.38 -0.79 6.63
CA ILE A 419 -0.01 -1.23 6.79
C ILE A 419 -0.94 -0.14 6.29
N SER A 420 -1.99 -0.52 5.57
CA SER A 420 -3.01 0.42 5.12
C SER A 420 -3.67 1.15 6.28
N ARG A 421 -4.11 2.38 6.00
CA ARG A 421 -4.92 3.14 6.96
C ARG A 421 -6.21 2.41 7.32
N GLU A 422 -6.85 1.78 6.34
CA GLU A 422 -8.08 1.03 6.54
C GLU A 422 -7.92 -0.05 7.60
N ALA A 423 -6.85 -0.84 7.53
CA ALA A 423 -6.57 -1.90 8.50
C ALA A 423 -6.23 -1.34 9.89
N MET A 424 -5.44 -0.27 9.96
CA MET A 424 -5.06 0.37 11.23
C MET A 424 -6.24 1.08 11.91
N GLU A 425 -7.22 1.56 11.16
CA GLU A 425 -8.43 2.19 11.70
C GLU A 425 -9.45 1.18 12.25
N GLN A 426 -9.13 -0.12 12.35
CA GLN A 426 -10.04 -1.14 12.90
C GLN A 426 -9.88 -1.39 14.41
N GLN A 427 -8.75 -1.04 15.03
CA GLN A 427 -8.48 -1.32 16.44
C GLN A 427 -8.02 -0.05 17.17
N HIS A 428 -8.45 0.10 18.43
CA HIS A 428 -8.14 1.27 19.25
C HIS A 428 -6.62 1.50 19.36
N GLU A 429 -5.85 0.44 19.67
CA GLU A 429 -4.40 0.59 19.86
C GLU A 429 -3.67 1.02 18.57
N THR A 430 -4.18 0.66 17.39
CA THR A 430 -3.61 1.10 16.10
C THR A 430 -4.13 2.46 15.65
N ILE A 431 -5.32 2.87 16.09
CA ILE A 431 -5.82 4.24 15.96
C ILE A 431 -4.95 5.21 16.77
N ASP A 432 -4.58 4.85 17.99
CA ASP A 432 -3.67 5.65 18.81
C ASP A 432 -2.31 5.84 18.12
N LEU A 433 -1.81 4.82 17.43
CA LEU A 433 -0.59 4.92 16.62
C LEU A 433 -0.75 5.86 15.42
N LEU A 434 -1.92 5.89 14.78
CA LEU A 434 -2.21 6.82 13.68
C LEU A 434 -2.26 8.27 14.16
N ASN A 435 -2.83 8.49 15.35
CA ASN A 435 -3.13 9.81 15.88
C ASN A 435 -1.93 10.45 16.61
N ASP A 436 -1.05 9.65 17.21
CA ASP A 436 0.17 10.12 17.86
C ASP A 436 1.37 9.26 17.45
N THR A 437 2.19 9.78 16.55
CA THR A 437 3.39 9.09 16.05
C THR A 437 4.67 9.50 16.79
N ARG A 438 4.57 10.38 17.81
CA ARG A 438 5.71 11.04 18.45
C ARG A 438 5.83 10.69 19.92
N LEU A 439 4.74 10.82 20.68
CA LEU A 439 4.72 10.60 22.13
C LEU A 439 4.09 9.26 22.50
N ASN A 440 3.55 8.54 21.52
CA ASN A 440 2.91 7.25 21.77
C ASN A 440 3.94 6.22 22.27
N PRO A 441 3.72 5.62 23.46
CA PRO A 441 4.66 4.69 24.09
C PRO A 441 4.83 3.37 23.32
N MET A 442 4.00 3.10 22.32
CA MET A 442 4.06 1.92 21.44
C MET A 442 4.96 2.13 20.22
N VAL A 443 5.45 3.35 20.00
CA VAL A 443 6.45 3.66 18.98
C VAL A 443 7.85 3.43 19.56
N ASP A 444 8.74 2.81 18.78
CA ASP A 444 10.14 2.64 19.18
C ASP A 444 10.81 4.02 19.34
N VAL A 445 11.55 4.21 20.43
CA VAL A 445 12.16 5.51 20.79
C VAL A 445 13.12 5.99 19.71
N TRP A 446 13.86 5.08 19.05
CA TRP A 446 14.75 5.45 17.95
C TRP A 446 13.95 5.96 16.74
N VAL A 447 12.82 5.32 16.44
CA VAL A 447 11.91 5.74 15.36
C VAL A 447 11.35 7.13 15.63
N ALA A 448 10.81 7.36 16.83
CA ALA A 448 10.27 8.65 17.24
C ALA A 448 11.33 9.77 17.16
N ASN A 449 12.52 9.52 17.73
CA ASN A 449 13.64 10.47 17.68
C ASN A 449 14.12 10.75 16.25
N ARG A 450 14.07 9.75 15.36
CA ARG A 450 14.42 9.94 13.96
C ARG A 450 13.42 10.86 13.27
N ILE A 451 12.12 10.63 13.47
CA ILE A 451 11.05 11.51 12.96
C ILE A 451 11.27 12.94 13.48
N GLU A 452 11.48 13.13 14.78
CA GLU A 452 11.69 14.46 15.36
C GLU A 452 12.90 15.17 14.76
N ARG A 453 14.04 14.48 14.62
CA ARG A 453 15.25 15.06 14.04
C ARG A 453 15.08 15.39 12.57
N ASN A 454 14.53 14.47 11.77
CA ASN A 454 14.31 14.72 10.35
C ASN A 454 13.30 15.86 10.15
N MET A 455 12.25 15.93 10.96
CA MET A 455 11.16 16.93 10.85
C MET A 455 11.40 18.19 11.69
N GLU A 456 12.62 18.43 12.16
CA GLU A 456 12.96 19.61 12.96
C GLU A 456 12.59 20.90 12.20
N ASP A 457 11.96 21.86 12.89
CA ASP A 457 11.44 23.12 12.32
C ASP A 457 10.39 22.98 11.20
N HIS A 458 9.92 21.77 10.88
CA HIS A 458 8.90 21.55 9.85
C HIS A 458 7.64 22.42 10.06
N SER A 459 7.23 22.61 11.32
CA SER A 459 6.09 23.45 11.71
C SER A 459 6.24 24.94 11.37
N LYS A 460 7.47 25.41 11.13
CA LYS A 460 7.76 26.78 10.66
C LYS A 460 7.64 26.92 9.13
N THR A 461 7.52 25.80 8.41
CA THR A 461 7.35 25.76 6.96
C THR A 461 5.88 25.69 6.56
N LYS A 462 5.56 26.04 5.31
CA LYS A 462 4.23 25.81 4.71
C LYS A 462 4.11 24.45 4.00
N ILE A 463 5.14 23.60 4.06
CA ILE A 463 5.20 22.34 3.32
C ILE A 463 4.40 21.29 4.11
N LYS A 464 3.44 20.63 3.45
CA LYS A 464 2.80 19.43 4.01
C LYS A 464 3.70 18.23 3.74
N ALA A 465 4.10 17.53 4.80
CA ALA A 465 5.11 16.49 4.75
C ALA A 465 4.75 15.37 5.72
N ARG A 466 4.89 14.12 5.28
CA ARG A 466 4.78 12.91 6.10
C ARG A 466 6.12 12.19 6.10
N HIS A 467 6.63 11.82 7.27
CA HIS A 467 7.90 11.12 7.35
C HIS A 467 7.71 9.64 6.95
N PRO A 468 8.65 8.98 6.24
CA PRO A 468 8.52 7.57 5.81
C PRO A 468 8.37 6.55 6.95
N TYR A 469 8.62 6.95 8.20
CA TYR A 469 8.41 6.10 9.39
C TYR A 469 7.07 6.33 10.09
N GLN A 470 6.29 7.32 9.65
CA GLN A 470 4.93 7.45 10.14
C GLN A 470 4.08 6.29 9.62
N PRO A 471 3.01 5.90 10.32
CA PRO A 471 2.11 4.85 9.85
C PRO A 471 1.56 5.13 8.45
N THR A 472 1.25 4.05 7.73
CA THR A 472 0.63 3.99 6.39
C THR A 472 1.39 4.57 5.20
N ILE A 473 2.37 5.46 5.41
CA ILE A 473 3.02 6.22 4.34
C ILE A 473 3.70 5.34 3.28
N LEU A 474 4.36 4.24 3.68
CA LEU A 474 5.06 3.35 2.77
C LEU A 474 4.12 2.33 2.13
N PHE A 475 3.00 2.00 2.79
CA PHE A 475 1.90 1.32 2.14
C PHE A 475 1.32 2.18 1.00
N ASP A 476 0.99 3.43 1.32
CA ASP A 476 0.38 4.39 0.38
C ASP A 476 1.30 4.66 -0.83
N ALA A 477 2.61 4.76 -0.60
CA ALA A 477 3.60 5.04 -1.64
C ALA A 477 4.11 3.79 -2.39
N GLY A 478 4.25 2.66 -1.69
CA GLY A 478 5.03 1.51 -2.15
C GLY A 478 4.23 0.24 -2.44
N ILE A 479 3.03 0.11 -1.88
CA ILE A 479 2.17 -1.08 -2.03
C ILE A 479 0.92 -0.75 -2.82
N LEU A 480 0.25 0.36 -2.47
CA LEU A 480 -0.96 0.81 -3.15
C LEU A 480 -0.79 0.94 -4.67
N PRO A 481 0.33 1.48 -5.22
CA PRO A 481 0.50 1.61 -6.66
C PRO A 481 0.75 0.30 -7.42
N ILE A 482 1.10 -0.78 -6.70
CA ILE A 482 1.43 -2.10 -7.29
C ILE A 482 0.42 -3.20 -6.93
N ARG A 483 -0.61 -2.89 -6.13
CA ARG A 483 -1.60 -3.84 -5.59
C ARG A 483 -2.33 -4.67 -6.66
N ASP A 484 -2.50 -4.11 -7.86
CA ASP A 484 -3.19 -4.74 -8.98
C ASP A 484 -2.24 -5.51 -9.92
N TYR A 485 -0.97 -5.70 -9.53
CA TYR A 485 -0.01 -6.54 -10.22
C TYR A 485 0.03 -7.93 -9.57
N THR A 486 -0.22 -8.98 -10.35
CA THR A 486 -0.21 -10.36 -9.83
C THR A 486 1.20 -10.77 -9.41
N ILE A 487 1.36 -11.12 -8.13
CA ILE A 487 2.60 -11.67 -7.56
C ILE A 487 2.36 -13.07 -7.00
N LYS A 488 3.40 -13.91 -7.01
CA LYS A 488 3.39 -15.26 -6.43
C LYS A 488 3.49 -15.24 -4.91
N GLY A 489 4.19 -14.25 -4.34
CA GLY A 489 4.40 -14.15 -2.90
C GLY A 489 5.33 -13.01 -2.50
N VAL A 490 5.51 -12.87 -1.19
CA VAL A 490 6.29 -11.80 -0.56
C VAL A 490 7.46 -12.40 0.22
N ILE A 491 8.64 -11.78 0.10
CA ILE A 491 9.73 -11.95 1.05
C ILE A 491 9.93 -10.68 1.88
N TRP A 492 10.08 -10.84 3.19
CA TRP A 492 10.04 -9.75 4.16
C TRP A 492 11.21 -9.79 5.13
N TYR A 493 11.96 -8.70 5.25
CA TYR A 493 13.04 -8.61 6.24
C TYR A 493 12.96 -7.29 7.00
N GLN A 494 12.33 -7.37 8.17
CA GLN A 494 12.09 -6.25 9.07
C GLN A 494 11.85 -6.73 10.50
N GLY A 495 12.09 -5.83 11.46
CA GLY A 495 11.72 -5.99 12.85
C GLY A 495 12.58 -5.16 13.80
N GLU A 496 13.76 -4.70 13.37
CA GLU A 496 14.73 -4.00 14.20
C GLU A 496 14.15 -2.71 14.80
N SER A 497 13.31 -2.01 14.04
CA SER A 497 12.61 -0.77 14.43
C SER A 497 11.34 -1.02 15.26
N ASN A 498 11.06 -2.26 15.63
CA ASN A 498 9.96 -2.66 16.50
C ASN A 498 10.43 -3.60 17.63
N ALA A 499 11.75 -3.83 17.75
CA ALA A 499 12.32 -4.89 18.58
C ALA A 499 12.02 -4.73 20.08
N ASP A 500 11.79 -3.48 20.53
CA ASP A 500 11.46 -3.18 21.92
C ASP A 500 9.94 -3.26 22.19
N GLN A 501 9.12 -3.42 21.15
CA GLN A 501 7.65 -3.44 21.21
C GLN A 501 7.10 -4.80 20.74
N ILE A 502 7.58 -5.89 21.36
CA ILE A 502 7.36 -7.29 20.94
C ILE A 502 5.88 -7.65 20.70
N GLU A 503 5.01 -7.32 21.67
CA GLU A 503 3.57 -7.62 21.60
C GLU A 503 2.90 -6.85 20.46
N MET A 504 3.20 -5.55 20.36
CA MET A 504 2.64 -4.70 19.31
C MET A 504 3.15 -5.11 17.93
N HIS A 505 4.44 -5.44 17.79
CA HIS A 505 4.98 -5.99 16.54
C HIS A 505 4.24 -7.25 16.11
N SER A 506 3.93 -8.15 17.04
CA SER A 506 3.22 -9.40 16.72
C SER A 506 1.81 -9.14 16.19
N LYS A 507 1.10 -8.16 16.78
CA LYS A 507 -0.21 -7.68 16.29
C LYS A 507 -0.08 -7.02 14.91
N LEU A 508 0.87 -6.09 14.74
CA LEU A 508 1.11 -5.36 13.51
C LEU A 508 1.53 -6.28 12.36
N PHE A 509 2.38 -7.27 12.59
CA PHE A 509 2.80 -8.21 11.54
C PHE A 509 1.63 -9.06 11.05
N LYS A 510 0.78 -9.55 11.96
CA LYS A 510 -0.45 -10.27 11.58
C LYS A 510 -1.39 -9.37 10.79
N MET A 511 -1.54 -8.11 11.20
CA MET A 511 -2.33 -7.11 10.48
C MET A 511 -1.75 -6.85 9.08
N LEU A 512 -0.44 -6.67 8.95
CA LEU A 512 0.26 -6.46 7.68
C LEU A 512 0.05 -7.61 6.70
N VAL A 513 0.22 -8.87 7.15
CA VAL A 513 0.02 -10.04 6.28
C VAL A 513 -1.42 -10.10 5.76
N ASN A 514 -2.40 -9.88 6.63
CA ASN A 514 -3.81 -9.90 6.24
C ASN A 514 -4.18 -8.73 5.32
N ASP A 515 -3.65 -7.55 5.62
CA ASP A 515 -3.88 -6.32 4.85
C ASP A 515 -3.33 -6.46 3.43
N TRP A 516 -2.11 -6.98 3.27
CA TRP A 516 -1.53 -7.18 1.95
C TRP A 516 -2.25 -8.29 1.17
N ARG A 517 -2.64 -9.38 1.83
CA ARG A 517 -3.48 -10.41 1.21
C ARG A 517 -4.79 -9.86 0.67
N HIS A 518 -5.43 -8.97 1.43
CA HIS A 518 -6.63 -8.26 1.01
C HIS A 518 -6.36 -7.39 -0.23
N HIS A 519 -5.33 -6.55 -0.20
CA HIS A 519 -5.04 -5.62 -1.29
C HIS A 519 -4.53 -6.28 -2.57
N PHE A 520 -3.76 -7.36 -2.48
CA PHE A 520 -3.36 -8.19 -3.62
C PHE A 520 -4.45 -9.21 -4.04
N LYS A 521 -5.62 -9.20 -3.38
CA LYS A 521 -6.77 -10.07 -3.69
C LYS A 521 -6.40 -11.56 -3.69
N ASN A 522 -5.54 -11.95 -2.74
CA ASN A 522 -5.08 -13.32 -2.57
C ASN A 522 -4.98 -13.64 -1.07
N GLU A 523 -6.03 -14.26 -0.51
CA GLU A 523 -6.10 -14.63 0.92
C GLU A 523 -5.03 -15.65 1.35
N GLU A 524 -4.46 -16.37 0.39
CA GLU A 524 -3.43 -17.39 0.63
C GLU A 524 -2.03 -16.93 0.24
N LEU A 525 -1.84 -15.63 -0.09
CA LEU A 525 -0.57 -15.10 -0.56
C LEU A 525 0.59 -15.54 0.36
N PRO A 526 1.58 -16.28 -0.16
CA PRO A 526 2.76 -16.70 0.58
C PRO A 526 3.53 -15.51 1.14
N PHE A 527 3.88 -15.58 2.42
CA PHE A 527 4.61 -14.52 3.11
C PHE A 527 5.81 -15.10 3.87
N TYR A 528 7.01 -14.94 3.32
CA TYR A 528 8.23 -15.52 3.88
C TYR A 528 9.12 -14.46 4.49
N TYR A 529 9.33 -14.55 5.80
CA TYR A 529 10.05 -13.52 6.55
C TYR A 529 11.35 -14.04 7.15
N VAL A 530 12.18 -13.12 7.65
CA VAL A 530 13.47 -13.44 8.26
C VAL A 530 13.40 -13.21 9.77
N GLN A 531 13.74 -14.24 10.56
CA GLN A 531 14.03 -14.03 11.99
C GLN A 531 15.32 -13.23 12.08
N LEU A 532 15.31 -12.15 12.87
CA LEU A 532 16.44 -11.23 12.96
C LEU A 532 17.75 -11.94 13.29
N SER A 533 18.83 -11.35 12.79
CA SER A 533 20.17 -11.86 13.02
C SER A 533 20.60 -11.68 14.48
N SER A 534 21.73 -12.23 14.88
CA SER A 534 22.30 -12.00 16.21
C SER A 534 22.89 -10.59 16.26
N LEU A 535 22.65 -9.87 17.37
CA LEU A 535 23.16 -8.53 17.68
C LEU A 535 23.16 -8.38 19.20
N ASN A 536 24.20 -7.80 19.80
CA ASN A 536 24.25 -7.62 21.26
C ASN A 536 23.26 -6.53 21.77
N ARG A 537 21.96 -6.86 21.80
CA ARG A 537 20.86 -6.03 22.32
C ARG A 537 19.96 -6.85 23.25
N SER A 538 19.58 -6.29 24.40
CA SER A 538 18.91 -7.04 25.48
C SER A 538 17.57 -7.68 25.06
N THR A 539 16.80 -7.02 24.20
CA THR A 539 15.47 -7.47 23.74
C THR A 539 15.51 -8.55 22.66
N TRP A 540 16.68 -8.83 22.06
CA TRP A 540 16.82 -9.62 20.84
C TRP A 540 16.38 -11.08 20.98
N GLY A 541 16.67 -11.73 22.10
CA GLY A 541 16.25 -13.12 22.33
C GLY A 541 14.73 -13.28 22.33
N SER A 542 14.05 -12.44 23.10
CA SER A 542 12.59 -12.45 23.19
C SER A 542 11.93 -12.04 21.86
N PHE A 543 12.48 -11.06 21.15
CA PHE A 543 11.97 -10.65 19.84
C PHE A 543 12.16 -11.73 18.76
N ARG A 544 13.29 -12.44 18.74
CA ARG A 544 13.48 -13.55 17.80
C ARG A 544 12.49 -14.69 18.09
N ASP A 545 12.24 -15.05 19.35
CA ASP A 545 11.22 -16.05 19.67
C ASP A 545 9.80 -15.57 19.30
N SER A 546 9.49 -14.28 19.44
CA SER A 546 8.20 -13.75 18.98
C SER A 546 8.06 -13.91 17.46
N GLN A 547 9.11 -13.61 16.69
CA GLN A 547 9.13 -13.86 15.25
C GLN A 547 8.94 -15.33 14.90
N ARG A 548 9.52 -16.27 15.66
CA ARG A 548 9.27 -17.71 15.46
C ARG A 548 7.80 -18.06 15.62
N ARG A 549 7.10 -17.45 16.59
CA ARG A 549 5.67 -17.72 16.85
C ARG A 549 4.75 -17.17 15.75
N LEU A 550 5.22 -16.23 14.93
CA LEU A 550 4.48 -15.73 13.76
C LEU A 550 4.28 -16.82 12.68
N LEU A 551 5.01 -17.94 12.74
CA LEU A 551 4.75 -19.13 11.91
C LEU A 551 3.35 -19.74 12.14
N SER A 552 2.63 -19.31 13.18
CA SER A 552 1.22 -19.65 13.38
C SER A 552 0.28 -19.00 12.34
N ILE A 553 0.75 -17.98 11.61
CA ILE A 553 0.00 -17.37 10.51
C ILE A 553 0.06 -18.34 9.31
N PRO A 554 -1.08 -18.77 8.74
CA PRO A 554 -1.10 -19.68 7.58
C PRO A 554 -0.33 -19.13 6.38
N ASN A 555 0.21 -20.02 5.54
CA ASN A 555 0.98 -19.69 4.33
C ASN A 555 2.15 -18.73 4.61
N THR A 556 2.80 -18.90 5.75
CA THR A 556 4.05 -18.21 6.10
C THR A 556 5.21 -19.18 6.28
N GLY A 557 6.41 -18.63 6.28
CA GLY A 557 7.65 -19.37 6.49
C GLY A 557 8.74 -18.43 6.95
N MET A 558 9.72 -18.95 7.67
CA MET A 558 10.72 -18.14 8.35
C MET A 558 12.14 -18.62 8.04
N ALA A 559 12.96 -17.73 7.48
CA ALA A 559 14.39 -17.94 7.38
C ALA A 559 15.07 -17.49 8.68
N VAL A 560 15.75 -18.41 9.36
CA VAL A 560 16.59 -18.09 10.52
C VAL A 560 17.89 -17.42 10.05
N SER A 561 18.35 -16.36 10.72
CA SER A 561 19.56 -15.62 10.32
C SER A 561 20.55 -15.29 11.44
N TYR A 562 20.31 -15.73 12.68
CA TYR A 562 21.19 -15.33 13.79
C TYR A 562 22.61 -15.88 13.68
N ASP A 563 22.79 -17.06 13.09
CA ASP A 563 24.09 -17.70 12.85
C ASP A 563 24.98 -16.93 11.86
N VAL A 564 24.39 -16.01 11.10
CA VAL A 564 25.11 -15.10 10.20
C VAL A 564 25.11 -13.65 10.70
N GLY A 565 24.74 -13.43 11.97
CA GLY A 565 24.74 -12.12 12.63
C GLY A 565 26.12 -11.55 12.94
N ASN A 566 26.13 -10.35 13.51
CA ASN A 566 27.33 -9.65 13.93
C ASN A 566 27.07 -9.04 15.31
N GLU A 567 28.06 -9.12 16.21
CA GLU A 567 27.89 -8.70 17.59
C GLU A 567 27.58 -7.20 17.73
N THR A 568 28.15 -6.37 16.86
CA THR A 568 28.12 -4.90 16.96
C THR A 568 27.45 -4.21 15.78
N ASP A 569 27.15 -4.94 14.71
CA ASP A 569 26.56 -4.41 13.48
C ASP A 569 25.20 -5.06 13.20
N VAL A 570 24.15 -4.24 13.14
CA VAL A 570 22.78 -4.70 12.84
C VAL A 570 22.63 -5.13 11.37
N HIS A 571 23.62 -4.85 10.51
CA HIS A 571 23.63 -5.16 9.08
C HIS A 571 24.66 -6.25 8.74
N PRO A 572 24.43 -7.52 9.11
CA PRO A 572 25.36 -8.60 8.78
C PRO A 572 25.53 -8.77 7.27
N ARG A 573 26.78 -8.98 6.83
CA ARG A 573 27.15 -8.96 5.40
C ARG A 573 26.92 -10.27 4.65
N LYS A 574 26.58 -11.38 5.32
CA LYS A 574 26.35 -12.70 4.69
C LYS A 574 24.93 -12.84 4.10
N LYS A 575 24.47 -11.84 3.34
CA LYS A 575 23.10 -11.73 2.82
C LYS A 575 22.69 -12.86 1.87
N TRP A 576 23.63 -13.38 1.09
CA TRP A 576 23.38 -14.47 0.14
C TRP A 576 22.82 -15.73 0.82
N ILE A 577 23.24 -16.02 2.06
CA ILE A 577 22.75 -17.16 2.84
C ILE A 577 21.27 -16.98 3.18
N VAL A 578 20.86 -15.77 3.56
CA VAL A 578 19.48 -15.44 3.95
C VAL A 578 18.53 -15.58 2.77
N GLY A 579 18.86 -14.97 1.61
CA GLY A 579 18.03 -15.09 0.41
C GLY A 579 17.91 -16.53 -0.09
N ARG A 580 18.98 -17.34 0.02
CA ARG A 580 18.92 -18.77 -0.27
C ARG A 580 17.99 -19.54 0.67
N ARG A 581 17.98 -19.22 1.97
CA ARG A 581 17.06 -19.84 2.93
C ARG A 581 15.61 -19.53 2.58
N LEU A 582 15.28 -18.27 2.28
CA LEU A 582 13.96 -17.88 1.80
C LEU A 582 13.56 -18.65 0.53
N SER A 583 14.49 -18.83 -0.43
CA SER A 583 14.19 -19.57 -1.66
C SER A 583 13.87 -21.04 -1.42
N LYS A 584 14.48 -21.67 -0.41
CA LYS A 584 14.19 -23.06 -0.04
C LYS A 584 12.77 -23.21 0.49
N ILE A 585 12.30 -22.23 1.26
CA ILE A 585 10.92 -22.19 1.77
C ILE A 585 9.94 -22.16 0.59
N ALA A 586 10.14 -21.23 -0.35
CA ALA A 586 9.32 -21.13 -1.55
C ALA A 586 9.35 -22.40 -2.41
N LEU A 587 10.54 -22.95 -2.69
CA LEU A 587 10.70 -24.21 -3.43
C LEU A 587 9.94 -25.38 -2.82
N HIS A 588 9.96 -25.49 -1.49
CA HIS A 588 9.23 -26.55 -0.80
C HIS A 588 7.72 -26.32 -0.82
N ASN A 589 7.28 -25.15 -0.34
CA ASN A 589 5.87 -24.87 -0.09
C ASN A 589 5.07 -24.64 -1.38
N ASP A 590 5.65 -23.94 -2.37
CA ASP A 590 4.90 -23.43 -3.54
C ASP A 590 5.15 -24.22 -4.82
N TYR A 591 6.27 -24.97 -4.88
CA TYR A 591 6.73 -25.64 -6.10
C TYR A 591 6.95 -27.15 -5.94
N GLY A 592 6.62 -27.71 -4.78
CA GLY A 592 6.61 -29.16 -4.56
C GLY A 592 8.00 -29.82 -4.50
N PHE A 593 9.07 -29.06 -4.29
CA PHE A 593 10.41 -29.64 -4.14
C PHE A 593 10.57 -30.29 -2.76
N ASN A 594 10.95 -31.57 -2.75
CA ASN A 594 11.30 -32.28 -1.52
C ASN A 594 12.74 -31.94 -1.09
N ILE A 595 12.92 -30.80 -0.42
CA ILE A 595 14.21 -30.30 0.09
C ILE A 595 14.07 -29.81 1.53
N GLY A 596 15.17 -29.83 2.28
CA GLY A 596 15.22 -29.19 3.60
C GLY A 596 15.06 -27.67 3.49
N TYR A 597 13.98 -27.14 4.08
CA TYR A 597 13.58 -25.74 3.99
C TYR A 597 13.50 -25.02 5.34
N SER A 598 13.33 -25.76 6.44
CA SER A 598 13.31 -25.25 7.80
C SER A 598 14.41 -25.91 8.65
N GLY A 599 14.88 -25.21 9.68
CA GLY A 599 15.71 -25.80 10.73
C GLY A 599 14.84 -26.48 11.81
N PRO A 600 15.45 -27.11 12.83
CA PRO A 600 14.73 -27.76 13.92
C PRO A 600 13.78 -26.78 14.64
N LEU A 601 12.46 -26.93 14.45
CA LEU A 601 11.44 -26.12 15.12
C LEU A 601 10.95 -26.85 16.37
N LEU A 602 10.94 -26.18 17.51
CA LEU A 602 10.40 -26.73 18.76
C LEU A 602 8.97 -27.27 18.52
N ASP A 603 8.78 -28.56 18.80
CA ASP A 603 7.49 -29.24 18.72
C ASP A 603 6.86 -29.35 20.12
N PHE A 604 7.48 -30.14 20.98
CA PHE A 604 7.08 -30.30 22.37
C PHE A 604 8.30 -30.61 23.27
N VAL A 605 8.08 -30.50 24.58
CA VAL A 605 9.06 -30.81 25.62
C VAL A 605 8.47 -31.87 26.55
N ASN A 606 9.15 -33.00 26.69
CA ASN A 606 8.85 -34.00 27.72
C ASN A 606 9.71 -33.73 28.96
N VAL A 607 9.10 -33.87 30.15
CA VAL A 607 9.82 -33.74 31.42
C VAL A 607 10.08 -35.14 31.96
N MET A 608 11.36 -35.51 32.01
CA MET A 608 11.87 -36.81 32.48
C MET A 608 12.70 -36.59 33.74
N ASP A 609 12.04 -36.60 34.91
CA ASP A 609 12.63 -36.24 36.20
C ASP A 609 13.37 -34.88 36.13
N ASN A 610 14.70 -34.89 36.21
CA ASN A 610 15.56 -33.71 36.15
C ASN A 610 16.09 -33.39 34.74
N THR A 611 15.55 -34.04 33.71
CA THR A 611 15.95 -33.84 32.30
C THR A 611 14.74 -33.41 31.46
N LEU A 612 14.93 -32.41 30.61
CA LEU A 612 13.99 -32.05 29.55
C LEU A 612 14.40 -32.75 28.25
N GLU A 613 13.48 -33.47 27.63
CA GLU A 613 13.63 -34.00 26.28
C GLU A 613 12.90 -33.08 25.29
N ILE A 614 13.66 -32.45 24.39
CA ILE A 614 13.16 -31.48 23.44
C ILE A 614 13.04 -32.13 22.07
N HIS A 615 11.82 -32.11 21.55
CA HIS A 615 11.47 -32.68 20.25
C HIS A 615 11.28 -31.58 19.22
N PHE A 616 11.69 -31.87 17.98
CA PHE A 616 11.67 -30.90 16.90
C PHE A 616 10.94 -31.42 15.67
N LYS A 617 10.14 -30.55 15.05
CA LYS A 617 9.81 -30.67 13.62
C LYS A 617 11.03 -30.27 12.81
N HIS A 618 11.26 -30.90 11.66
CA HIS A 618 12.42 -30.64 10.80
C HIS A 618 13.78 -30.84 11.52
N GLY A 619 13.80 -31.74 12.50
CA GLY A 619 14.98 -32.11 13.29
C GLY A 619 15.78 -33.26 12.69
N GLU A 620 15.61 -33.59 11.41
CA GLU A 620 16.29 -34.73 10.79
C GLU A 620 17.81 -34.57 10.90
N GLY A 621 18.49 -35.58 11.44
CA GLY A 621 19.94 -35.53 11.67
C GLY A 621 20.40 -34.37 12.55
N LEU A 622 19.60 -34.03 13.58
CA LEU A 622 19.89 -33.01 14.58
C LEU A 622 21.34 -33.10 15.08
N LYS A 623 22.07 -31.99 14.98
CA LYS A 623 23.48 -31.89 15.36
C LYS A 623 23.86 -30.45 15.66
N THR A 624 25.11 -30.24 16.06
CA THR A 624 25.71 -28.92 16.16
C THR A 624 26.67 -28.66 15.00
N PHE A 625 26.91 -27.40 14.62
CA PHE A 625 27.78 -27.04 13.49
C PHE A 625 29.19 -27.63 13.57
N ASN A 626 29.72 -27.85 14.78
CA ASN A 626 31.09 -28.29 15.06
C ASN A 626 31.16 -29.58 15.91
N ASN A 627 30.05 -30.33 16.04
CA ASN A 627 29.93 -31.48 16.96
C ASN A 627 30.27 -31.16 18.44
N ALA A 628 30.20 -29.89 18.85
CA ALA A 628 30.31 -29.49 20.26
C ALA A 628 28.97 -29.63 20.99
N SER A 629 28.97 -29.38 22.30
CA SER A 629 27.74 -29.21 23.08
C SER A 629 26.88 -28.07 22.51
N VAL A 630 25.56 -28.16 22.72
CA VAL A 630 24.64 -27.09 22.35
C VAL A 630 24.97 -25.83 23.15
N GLN A 631 25.09 -24.69 22.47
CA GLN A 631 25.36 -23.39 23.07
C GLN A 631 24.07 -22.60 23.30
N ASP A 632 24.14 -21.58 24.17
CA ASP A 632 23.04 -20.65 24.46
C ASP A 632 21.72 -21.34 24.82
N ILE A 633 21.79 -22.31 25.74
CA ILE A 633 20.64 -23.06 26.23
C ILE A 633 20.53 -22.98 27.75
N PHE A 634 19.33 -22.66 28.21
CA PHE A 634 19.00 -22.44 29.60
C PHE A 634 17.72 -23.17 29.95
N ILE A 635 17.63 -23.66 31.19
CA ILE A 635 16.42 -24.28 31.73
C ILE A 635 15.98 -23.63 33.04
N ALA A 636 14.70 -23.72 33.34
CA ALA A 636 14.12 -23.23 34.58
C ALA A 636 13.04 -24.20 35.10
N ASN A 637 12.80 -24.18 36.42
CA ASN A 637 11.66 -24.82 37.07
C ASN A 637 10.43 -23.90 37.00
N ASP A 638 9.38 -24.21 37.76
CA ASP A 638 8.14 -23.43 37.83
C ASP A 638 8.34 -21.97 38.28
N HIS A 639 9.42 -21.66 39.02
CA HIS A 639 9.80 -20.29 39.40
C HIS A 639 10.42 -19.45 38.28
N LYS A 640 10.64 -20.02 37.08
CA LYS A 640 11.16 -19.33 35.88
C LYS A 640 12.52 -18.63 36.06
N GLN A 641 13.35 -19.10 37.01
CA GLN A 641 14.75 -18.70 37.13
C GLN A 641 15.61 -19.58 36.22
N PHE A 642 16.19 -18.98 35.17
CA PHE A 642 16.92 -19.70 34.13
C PHE A 642 18.40 -19.86 34.47
N VAL A 643 18.88 -21.11 34.45
CA VAL A 643 20.29 -21.48 34.62
C VAL A 643 20.84 -22.13 33.34
N PRO A 644 22.15 -22.01 33.05
CA PRO A 644 22.77 -22.73 31.93
C PRO A 644 22.54 -24.25 32.04
N ALA A 645 22.38 -24.91 30.90
CA ALA A 645 22.11 -26.34 30.87
C ALA A 645 23.20 -27.14 30.15
N GLN A 646 23.43 -28.36 30.65
CA GLN A 646 24.16 -29.41 29.97
C GLN A 646 23.26 -30.07 28.92
N THR A 647 23.86 -30.57 27.84
CA THR A 647 23.12 -31.12 26.70
C THR A 647 23.70 -32.39 26.14
N LYS A 648 22.80 -33.21 25.57
CA LYS A 648 23.15 -34.41 24.79
C LYS A 648 22.10 -34.63 23.70
N ILE A 649 22.54 -34.97 22.49
CA ILE A 649 21.63 -35.36 21.41
C ILE A 649 21.62 -36.89 21.33
N VAL A 650 20.45 -37.51 21.48
CA VAL A 650 20.25 -38.96 21.41
C VAL A 650 19.08 -39.25 20.49
N ASN A 651 19.31 -40.02 19.42
CA ASN A 651 18.26 -40.42 18.46
C ASN A 651 17.41 -39.25 17.91
N GLY A 652 18.03 -38.09 17.67
CA GLY A 652 17.35 -36.89 17.17
C GLY A 652 16.59 -36.08 18.24
N ILE A 653 16.71 -36.46 19.52
CA ILE A 653 16.11 -35.77 20.66
C ILE A 653 17.23 -35.00 21.40
N LEU A 654 16.96 -33.74 21.76
CA LEU A 654 17.87 -32.95 22.58
C LEU A 654 17.51 -33.11 24.06
N GLN A 655 18.36 -33.79 24.81
CA GLN A 655 18.25 -33.93 26.26
C GLN A 655 18.99 -32.77 26.93
N VAL A 656 18.35 -32.14 27.91
CA VAL A 656 18.83 -30.92 28.57
C VAL A 656 18.60 -31.01 30.07
N TRP A 657 19.64 -30.81 30.88
CA TRP A 657 19.57 -30.87 32.34
C TRP A 657 20.57 -29.89 32.97
N SER A 658 20.43 -29.60 34.26
CA SER A 658 21.42 -28.82 35.02
C SER A 658 21.45 -29.30 36.47
N PRO A 659 22.64 -29.50 37.08
CA PRO A 659 22.74 -29.85 38.50
C PRO A 659 22.31 -28.71 39.43
N GLU A 660 22.17 -27.49 38.92
CA GLU A 660 21.74 -26.31 39.69
C GLU A 660 20.21 -26.25 39.89
N ILE A 661 19.44 -27.12 39.23
CA ILE A 661 17.99 -27.07 39.27
C ILE A 661 17.34 -28.45 39.27
N GLU A 662 16.34 -28.62 40.13
CA GLU A 662 15.49 -29.80 40.17
C GLU A 662 14.14 -29.51 39.50
N ASN A 663 13.51 -30.55 38.96
CA ASN A 663 12.19 -30.49 38.31
C ASN A 663 12.07 -29.39 37.23
N PRO A 664 12.95 -29.35 36.22
CA PRO A 664 12.89 -28.35 35.17
C PRO A 664 11.58 -28.46 34.39
N ARG A 665 11.05 -27.30 33.95
CA ARG A 665 9.78 -27.17 33.19
C ARG A 665 9.94 -26.35 31.92
N TYR A 666 10.86 -25.40 31.93
CA TYR A 666 11.04 -24.46 30.84
C TYR A 666 12.44 -24.54 30.24
N VAL A 667 12.53 -24.31 28.94
CA VAL A 667 13.77 -24.18 28.18
C VAL A 667 13.76 -22.89 27.37
N LYS A 668 14.93 -22.26 27.26
CA LYS A 668 15.24 -21.18 26.33
C LYS A 668 16.48 -21.58 25.53
N TYR A 669 16.40 -21.48 24.21
CA TYR A 669 17.53 -21.65 23.30
C TYR A 669 17.70 -20.41 22.43
N GLY A 670 18.92 -19.93 22.28
CA GLY A 670 19.23 -18.80 21.43
C GLY A 670 18.80 -17.45 22.02
N TYR A 671 18.70 -17.33 23.35
CA TYR A 671 18.06 -16.20 24.05
C TYR A 671 19.02 -15.10 24.50
N ARG A 672 20.35 -15.34 24.45
CA ARG A 672 21.31 -14.27 24.74
C ARG A 672 21.11 -13.10 23.77
N PRO A 673 21.44 -11.86 24.19
CA PRO A 673 21.49 -10.69 23.31
C PRO A 673 22.21 -11.01 22.00
N PHE A 674 23.50 -11.30 22.08
CA PHE A 674 24.24 -11.97 21.03
C PHE A 674 24.27 -13.47 21.31
N SER A 675 23.60 -14.23 20.44
CA SER A 675 23.54 -15.69 20.47
C SER A 675 24.55 -16.31 19.52
N ASP A 676 25.28 -17.30 20.04
CA ASP A 676 26.17 -18.23 19.34
C ASP A 676 25.54 -19.62 19.23
N GLY A 677 24.21 -19.71 19.28
CA GLY A 677 23.46 -20.96 19.11
C GLY A 677 23.95 -21.74 17.88
N ASN A 678 24.15 -23.04 18.05
CA ASN A 678 24.82 -23.88 17.07
C ASN A 678 24.01 -25.10 16.61
N LEU A 679 22.75 -25.23 17.04
CA LEU A 679 21.87 -26.35 16.72
C LEU A 679 21.36 -26.25 15.28
N ILE A 680 21.58 -27.32 14.50
CA ILE A 680 21.21 -27.43 13.08
C ILE A 680 20.63 -28.81 12.78
N ASN A 681 19.93 -28.95 11.65
CA ASN A 681 19.59 -30.25 11.09
C ASN A 681 20.62 -30.75 10.05
N SER A 682 20.37 -31.90 9.43
CA SER A 682 21.23 -32.50 8.40
C SER A 682 21.40 -31.63 7.17
N TYR A 683 20.46 -30.72 6.90
CA TYR A 683 20.51 -29.76 5.79
C TYR A 683 21.35 -28.52 6.10
N GLY A 684 21.90 -28.42 7.31
CA GLY A 684 22.66 -27.26 7.77
C GLY A 684 21.79 -26.03 8.05
N LEU A 685 20.50 -26.22 8.30
CA LEU A 685 19.59 -25.13 8.65
C LEU A 685 19.50 -24.97 10.17
N PRO A 686 19.69 -23.76 10.71
CA PRO A 686 19.73 -23.51 12.15
C PRO A 686 18.34 -23.55 12.78
N ALA A 687 18.28 -24.10 14.00
CA ALA A 687 17.11 -24.00 14.86
C ALA A 687 16.89 -22.53 15.23
N PRO A 688 15.66 -21.98 15.17
CA PRO A 688 15.38 -20.61 15.57
C PRO A 688 15.58 -20.42 17.07
N THR A 689 15.68 -19.17 17.53
CA THR A 689 15.48 -18.85 18.95
C THR A 689 14.10 -19.34 19.42
N PHE A 690 14.04 -20.11 20.51
CA PHE A 690 12.78 -20.69 21.01
C PHE A 690 12.67 -20.76 22.53
N SER A 691 11.44 -20.66 23.04
CA SER A 691 11.09 -20.96 24.43
C SER A 691 9.73 -21.65 24.54
N ASN A 692 9.53 -22.46 25.58
CA ASN A 692 8.21 -22.96 26.01
C ASN A 692 7.67 -22.24 27.26
N SER A 693 8.27 -21.11 27.67
CA SER A 693 8.04 -20.45 28.96
C SER A 693 6.97 -19.35 28.99
N MET A 694 6.27 -19.11 27.88
CA MET A 694 5.26 -18.06 27.76
C MET A 694 3.86 -18.62 27.94
#